data_AF-A0AAQ0U9C5-F1
#
_entry.id   AF-A0AAQ0U9C5-F1
#
_cell.length_a   1.000
_cell.length_b   1.000
_cell.length_c   1.000
_cell.angle_alpha   90.00
_cell.angle_beta   90.00
_cell.angle_gamma   90.00
#
_symmetry.space_group_name_H-M   'P 1'
#
loop_
_entity.id
_entity.type
_entity.pdbx_description
1 polymer ?
#
loop_
_entity_poly.entity_id
_entity_poly.type
_entity_poly.pdbx_seq_one_letter_code
_entity_poly.pdbx_strand_id
1 'polypeptide(L)'
;MLTDPDLQLDPHGLLINGAQFIGPVDLENVQFPRALQLTNCRFDMAINLSGASLKDLNLTGSHIASLHLDGTAIGGSIFMREGFISNGQISARSSRIAGQFVLNGAIIGNPGDTALDLDKATIGGGLFAAEGFTAAGSIRAVGVQVGGEVSLEGAEISAPGRTALCLDGATIDGGLFASFLNADGEIRALNARIRGELSLDGAEISAPGRTALCLDGATIDGTLFARAGFKARGEVRAQHARINAVELDGAKLSNPGRVALRLDRAKVESALLARNGFRASGEVRAFCSQIGIIELNGARLYNYQGIALNLDGLRSDGGVLARNGFNANGEVRAVNSHIGTLELHGAKLNNPKGIALNLQAATIDGNVIATQRFATNGEFRGINCRIGGELVLHSATLNNPDGVALHLDRANISTGLFAREGFTANGQVRAISARIGGELSFQGATLNNPKGKALSIDFASIAGNFFARDGFTANGEICGPSVRVEGDFSLCDATLNNHGRIALHLDGATINTLRLVGTLVDGKIDLTRATITDLRTPNTSIPNGQLIATGWQINDVHGLIRTDRRAAERWLNSAPENVAFSAQPWRALAAVYDRNGQPGDTRRLQFSAANKVTRHSTLWSKPLRWLYLLVAGHGYYPLLAILWLILALGIGSALVESNRDDFIPTANLGSAQNLDSSSTDDSIPPTITANLACDQYPDNYPCFEPVTYALTNVIPASNGNPRPDWRPKSEASLLVIYGLPVLRILSWVFTAILLAGVTGLLRKT
;
A
#
# COMPACT_ATOMS: atom_id res chain seq x y z
N MET A 1 -14.08 -84.80 12.13
CA MET A 1 -13.94 -85.02 10.66
C MET A 1 -12.85 -84.13 10.07
N LEU A 2 -12.90 -82.79 10.23
CA LEU A 2 -11.88 -81.88 9.64
C LEU A 2 -10.45 -82.02 10.18
N THR A 3 -10.28 -82.66 11.34
CA THR A 3 -8.98 -82.93 12.00
C THR A 3 -8.53 -84.39 11.88
N ASP A 4 -9.28 -85.22 11.15
CA ASP A 4 -8.97 -86.64 10.98
C ASP A 4 -7.87 -86.81 9.92
N PRO A 5 -6.66 -87.27 10.29
CA PRO A 5 -5.54 -87.40 9.37
C PRO A 5 -5.75 -88.46 8.28
N ASP A 6 -6.67 -89.40 8.48
CA ASP A 6 -6.97 -90.48 7.52
C ASP A 6 -8.08 -90.08 6.53
N LEU A 7 -8.71 -88.92 6.72
CA LEU A 7 -9.76 -88.42 5.84
C LEU A 7 -9.15 -87.85 4.55
N GLN A 8 -9.40 -88.50 3.41
CA GLN A 8 -9.11 -87.91 2.09
C GLN A 8 -10.01 -86.69 1.86
N LEU A 9 -9.45 -85.50 2.06
CA LEU A 9 -10.14 -84.23 1.83
C LEU A 9 -10.33 -83.99 0.32
N ASP A 10 -11.56 -83.67 -0.06
CA ASP A 10 -11.91 -83.25 -1.42
C ASP A 10 -10.99 -82.10 -1.88
N PRO A 11 -10.43 -82.14 -3.10
CA PRO A 11 -9.59 -81.06 -3.63
C PRO A 11 -10.26 -79.67 -3.64
N HIS A 12 -11.58 -79.63 -3.76
CA HIS A 12 -12.40 -78.40 -3.69
C HIS A 12 -12.63 -77.90 -2.25
N GLY A 13 -12.30 -78.71 -1.24
CA GLY A 13 -12.45 -78.39 0.17
C GLY A 13 -13.80 -78.79 0.75
N LEU A 14 -14.26 -78.07 1.78
CA LEU A 14 -15.58 -78.31 2.38
C LEU A 14 -16.59 -77.31 1.80
N LEU A 15 -17.62 -77.81 1.13
CA LEU A 15 -18.68 -77.01 0.51
C LEU A 15 -20.02 -77.30 1.17
N ILE A 16 -20.61 -76.29 1.79
CA ILE A 16 -21.94 -76.33 2.40
C ILE A 16 -22.73 -75.15 1.87
N ASN A 17 -23.92 -75.43 1.32
CA ASN A 17 -24.81 -74.42 0.77
C ASN A 17 -26.21 -74.54 1.40
N GLY A 18 -26.78 -73.44 1.89
CA GLY A 18 -28.17 -73.40 2.37
C GLY A 18 -28.42 -74.04 3.74
N ALA A 19 -27.37 -74.36 4.52
CA ALA A 19 -27.52 -75.06 5.79
C ALA A 19 -27.79 -74.10 6.96
N GLN A 20 -28.56 -74.57 7.96
CA GLN A 20 -28.71 -73.88 9.25
C GLN A 20 -27.93 -74.60 10.34
N PHE A 21 -27.05 -73.86 11.03
CA PHE A 21 -26.24 -74.31 12.15
C PHE A 21 -26.83 -73.77 13.44
N ILE A 22 -27.33 -74.68 14.28
CA ILE A 22 -28.00 -74.36 15.56
C ILE A 22 -27.00 -74.26 16.72
N GLY A 23 -25.94 -75.08 16.69
CA GLY A 23 -24.89 -75.10 17.71
C GLY A 23 -23.66 -74.24 17.35
N PRO A 24 -22.71 -74.09 18.29
CA PRO A 24 -21.48 -73.33 18.04
C PRO A 24 -20.61 -74.04 17.00
N VAL A 25 -20.00 -73.25 16.11
CA VAL A 25 -19.00 -73.75 15.15
C VAL A 25 -17.63 -73.28 15.62
N ASP A 26 -16.95 -74.16 16.34
CA ASP A 26 -15.61 -73.91 16.89
C ASP A 26 -14.55 -74.69 16.11
N LEU A 27 -13.73 -73.94 15.39
CA LEU A 27 -12.62 -74.39 14.54
C LEU A 27 -11.33 -73.68 14.95
N GLU A 28 -11.21 -73.30 16.23
CA GLU A 28 -10.02 -72.65 16.75
C GLU A 28 -8.76 -73.48 16.52
N ASN A 29 -7.67 -72.83 16.08
CA ASN A 29 -6.35 -73.42 15.83
C ASN A 29 -6.35 -74.59 14.80
N VAL A 30 -7.45 -74.80 14.08
CA VAL A 30 -7.54 -75.86 13.06
C VAL A 30 -6.63 -75.53 11.88
N GLN A 31 -5.86 -76.53 11.44
CA GLN A 31 -5.11 -76.46 10.17
C GLN A 31 -5.89 -77.20 9.09
N PHE A 32 -6.47 -76.46 8.15
CA PHE A 32 -7.26 -77.02 7.06
C PHE A 32 -6.75 -76.47 5.72
N PRO A 33 -5.92 -77.22 4.98
CA PRO A 33 -5.17 -76.70 3.81
C PRO A 33 -6.04 -76.52 2.55
N ARG A 34 -7.37 -76.54 2.67
CA ARG A 34 -8.34 -76.43 1.57
C ARG A 34 -9.31 -75.27 1.81
N ALA A 35 -10.17 -75.01 0.83
CA ALA A 35 -11.16 -73.94 0.91
C ALA A 35 -12.35 -74.34 1.81
N LEU A 36 -12.80 -73.43 2.65
CA LEU A 36 -14.02 -73.57 3.45
C LEU A 36 -15.11 -72.69 2.85
N GLN A 37 -16.10 -73.32 2.20
CA GLN A 37 -17.21 -72.64 1.52
C GLN A 37 -18.52 -72.93 2.26
N LEU A 38 -19.06 -71.90 2.90
CA LEU A 38 -20.26 -71.91 3.72
C LEU A 38 -21.21 -70.84 3.18
N THR A 39 -21.78 -71.07 2.00
CA THR A 39 -22.56 -70.07 1.25
C THR A 39 -24.05 -70.17 1.54
N ASN A 40 -24.77 -69.04 1.58
CA ASN A 40 -26.21 -68.99 1.87
C ASN A 40 -26.61 -69.76 3.14
N CYS A 41 -25.71 -69.86 4.11
CA CYS A 41 -25.90 -70.59 5.35
C CYS A 41 -26.38 -69.66 6.47
N ARG A 42 -26.99 -70.21 7.50
CA ARG A 42 -27.42 -69.47 8.70
C ARG A 42 -26.74 -70.04 9.94
N PHE A 43 -26.17 -69.16 10.77
CA PHE A 43 -25.51 -69.52 12.02
C PHE A 43 -26.17 -68.75 13.16
N ASP A 44 -26.82 -69.47 14.07
CA ASP A 44 -27.50 -68.87 15.22
C ASP A 44 -26.50 -68.51 16.35
N MET A 45 -25.26 -69.00 16.29
CA MET A 45 -24.15 -68.72 17.21
C MET A 45 -22.89 -68.26 16.48
N ALA A 46 -21.87 -67.85 17.24
CA ALA A 46 -20.58 -67.40 16.73
C ALA A 46 -19.83 -68.50 15.96
N ILE A 47 -19.09 -68.08 14.93
CA ILE A 47 -18.09 -68.91 14.23
C ILE A 47 -16.71 -68.55 14.79
N ASN A 48 -16.03 -69.48 15.47
CA ASN A 48 -14.69 -69.28 15.97
C ASN A 48 -13.67 -69.98 15.06
N LEU A 49 -12.81 -69.18 14.41
CA LEU A 49 -11.72 -69.59 13.54
C LEU A 49 -10.38 -68.99 14.01
N SER A 50 -10.31 -68.54 15.26
CA SER A 50 -9.12 -67.88 15.81
C SER A 50 -7.92 -68.82 15.75
N GLY A 51 -6.76 -68.32 15.31
CA GLY A 51 -5.53 -69.10 15.13
C GLY A 51 -5.59 -70.18 14.03
N ALA A 52 -6.71 -70.32 13.32
CA ALA A 52 -6.84 -71.33 12.26
C ALA A 52 -5.99 -70.99 11.02
N SER A 53 -5.72 -72.00 10.19
CA SER A 53 -5.05 -71.86 8.90
C SER A 53 -5.90 -72.48 7.80
N LEU A 54 -6.39 -71.66 6.87
CA LEU A 54 -7.27 -72.07 5.76
C LEU A 54 -6.66 -71.66 4.40
N LYS A 55 -7.06 -72.34 3.31
CA LYS A 55 -6.77 -71.82 1.96
C LYS A 55 -7.63 -70.61 1.65
N ASP A 56 -8.95 -70.75 1.71
CA ASP A 56 -9.92 -69.69 1.40
C ASP A 56 -11.11 -69.81 2.37
N LEU A 57 -11.79 -68.70 2.67
CA LEU A 57 -13.04 -68.67 3.42
C LEU A 57 -14.13 -67.96 2.61
N ASN A 58 -15.23 -68.65 2.34
CA ASN A 58 -16.36 -68.06 1.61
C ASN A 58 -17.65 -68.20 2.42
N LEU A 59 -18.21 -67.06 2.82
CA LEU A 59 -19.46 -66.89 3.56
C LEU A 59 -20.49 -66.08 2.74
N THR A 60 -20.34 -66.01 1.41
CA THR A 60 -21.25 -65.24 0.54
C THR A 60 -22.72 -65.64 0.78
N GLY A 61 -23.60 -64.64 0.94
CA GLY A 61 -25.04 -64.84 1.19
C GLY A 61 -25.40 -65.38 2.58
N SER A 62 -24.44 -65.60 3.48
CA SER A 62 -24.68 -66.23 4.79
C SER A 62 -25.06 -65.23 5.88
N HIS A 63 -25.88 -65.69 6.83
CA HIS A 63 -26.33 -64.89 7.97
C HIS A 63 -25.70 -65.43 9.26
N ILE A 64 -24.94 -64.61 9.98
CA ILE A 64 -24.17 -65.02 11.15
C ILE A 64 -24.43 -64.14 12.38
N ALA A 65 -24.20 -64.71 13.57
CA ALA A 65 -24.19 -63.95 14.81
C ALA A 65 -22.88 -63.16 14.99
N SER A 66 -21.73 -63.80 14.89
CA SER A 66 -20.40 -63.15 14.91
C SER A 66 -19.34 -64.06 14.28
N LEU A 67 -18.20 -63.49 13.91
CA LEU A 67 -17.08 -64.20 13.29
C LEU A 67 -15.77 -63.81 13.94
N HIS A 68 -15.04 -64.78 14.50
CA HIS A 68 -13.73 -64.56 15.11
C HIS A 68 -12.64 -65.23 14.25
N LEU A 69 -11.75 -64.42 13.71
CA LEU A 69 -10.63 -64.75 12.82
C LEU A 69 -9.30 -64.20 13.39
N ASP A 70 -9.22 -64.07 14.71
CA ASP A 70 -8.05 -63.46 15.35
C ASP A 70 -6.82 -64.35 15.18
N GLY A 71 -5.73 -63.79 14.64
CA GLY A 71 -4.50 -64.53 14.36
C GLY A 71 -4.61 -65.60 13.27
N THR A 72 -5.73 -65.66 12.53
CA THR A 72 -5.95 -66.64 11.47
C THR A 72 -5.02 -66.39 10.27
N ALA A 73 -4.57 -67.46 9.62
CA ALA A 73 -3.84 -67.42 8.35
C ALA A 73 -4.74 -67.92 7.21
N ILE A 74 -5.01 -67.06 6.22
CA ILE A 74 -5.74 -67.39 5.01
C ILE A 74 -4.76 -67.32 3.83
N GLY A 75 -4.49 -68.46 3.18
CA GLY A 75 -3.56 -68.55 2.06
C GLY A 75 -4.07 -67.89 0.76
N GLY A 76 -5.36 -67.59 0.70
CA GLY A 76 -6.07 -66.92 -0.39
C GLY A 76 -6.95 -65.82 0.17
N SER A 77 -8.25 -65.82 -0.14
CA SER A 77 -9.15 -64.69 0.15
C SER A 77 -10.30 -65.04 1.10
N ILE A 78 -10.88 -64.00 1.70
CA ILE A 78 -12.13 -64.06 2.45
C ILE A 78 -13.24 -63.39 1.64
N PHE A 79 -14.34 -64.10 1.40
CA PHE A 79 -15.50 -63.60 0.65
C PHE A 79 -16.75 -63.59 1.52
N MET A 80 -17.30 -62.39 1.76
CA MET A 80 -18.53 -62.12 2.49
C MET A 80 -19.38 -61.17 1.64
N ARG A 81 -19.77 -61.62 0.45
CA ARG A 81 -20.46 -60.79 -0.55
C ARG A 81 -21.97 -60.91 -0.47
N GLU A 82 -22.64 -59.93 -1.08
CA GLU A 82 -24.02 -59.98 -1.60
C GLU A 82 -24.98 -60.84 -0.78
N GLY A 83 -25.70 -60.20 0.15
CA GLY A 83 -26.63 -60.89 1.04
C GLY A 83 -25.98 -61.50 2.29
N PHE A 84 -24.68 -61.31 2.49
CA PHE A 84 -24.05 -61.62 3.77
C PHE A 84 -24.51 -60.64 4.86
N ILE A 85 -24.95 -61.18 6.01
CA ILE A 85 -25.42 -60.41 7.16
C ILE A 85 -24.70 -60.86 8.44
N SER A 86 -24.13 -59.93 9.19
CA SER A 86 -23.61 -60.18 10.54
C SER A 86 -24.35 -59.33 11.57
N ASN A 87 -24.90 -59.96 12.61
CA ASN A 87 -25.59 -59.26 13.72
C ASN A 87 -24.68 -58.93 14.90
N GLY A 88 -23.38 -59.20 14.77
CA GLY A 88 -22.36 -58.93 15.77
C GLY A 88 -21.00 -58.69 15.12
N GLN A 89 -19.97 -58.60 15.97
CA GLN A 89 -18.62 -58.27 15.55
C GLN A 89 -18.03 -59.32 14.60
N ILE A 90 -17.34 -58.83 13.57
CA ILE A 90 -16.38 -59.60 12.78
C ILE A 90 -14.99 -59.15 13.23
N SER A 91 -14.24 -60.03 13.90
CA SER A 91 -12.90 -59.76 14.38
C SER A 91 -11.90 -60.55 13.57
N ALA A 92 -10.90 -59.90 12.96
CA ALA A 92 -9.79 -60.55 12.25
C ALA A 92 -8.46 -59.91 12.66
N ARG A 93 -8.30 -59.66 13.97
CA ARG A 93 -7.15 -58.94 14.52
C ARG A 93 -5.88 -59.74 14.30
N SER A 94 -4.83 -59.08 13.84
CA SER A 94 -3.53 -59.71 13.55
C SER A 94 -3.61 -60.93 12.61
N SER A 95 -4.69 -61.03 11.82
CA SER A 95 -4.85 -62.07 10.80
C SER A 95 -3.92 -61.80 9.62
N ARG A 96 -3.54 -62.87 8.91
CA ARG A 96 -2.74 -62.79 7.68
C ARG A 96 -3.54 -63.39 6.54
N ILE A 97 -3.91 -62.56 5.58
CA ILE A 97 -4.72 -62.94 4.44
C ILE A 97 -3.88 -62.65 3.20
N ALA A 98 -3.40 -63.68 2.52
CA ALA A 98 -2.50 -63.49 1.39
C ALA A 98 -3.21 -62.87 0.17
N GLY A 99 -4.52 -63.11 0.03
CA GLY A 99 -5.39 -62.56 -1.00
C GLY A 99 -6.21 -61.37 -0.51
N GLN A 100 -7.49 -61.33 -0.90
CA GLN A 100 -8.40 -60.20 -0.69
C GLN A 100 -9.32 -60.40 0.52
N PHE A 101 -9.80 -59.29 1.09
CA PHE A 101 -10.88 -59.26 2.07
C PHE A 101 -12.10 -58.58 1.44
N VAL A 102 -13.15 -59.33 1.12
CA VAL A 102 -14.28 -58.84 0.32
C VAL A 102 -15.59 -58.86 1.11
N LEU A 103 -16.24 -57.71 1.19
CA LEU A 103 -17.47 -57.34 1.90
C LEU A 103 -18.48 -56.59 1.01
N ASN A 104 -18.32 -56.62 -0.31
CA ASN A 104 -19.22 -55.90 -1.22
C ASN A 104 -20.68 -56.31 -1.00
N GLY A 105 -21.56 -55.32 -0.79
CA GLY A 105 -22.98 -55.53 -0.51
C GLY A 105 -23.29 -56.23 0.82
N ALA A 106 -22.32 -56.34 1.75
CA ALA A 106 -22.56 -56.92 3.06
C ALA A 106 -23.23 -55.95 4.04
N ILE A 107 -24.04 -56.49 4.95
CA ILE A 107 -24.62 -55.73 6.06
C ILE A 107 -24.03 -56.26 7.36
N ILE A 108 -23.25 -55.45 8.05
CA ILE A 108 -22.65 -55.80 9.34
C ILE A 108 -23.15 -54.87 10.43
N GLY A 109 -23.45 -55.43 11.59
CA GLY A 109 -24.01 -54.67 12.70
C GLY A 109 -23.45 -55.11 14.04
N ASN A 110 -22.90 -54.16 14.78
CA ASN A 110 -22.70 -54.25 16.23
C ASN A 110 -22.94 -52.85 16.83
N PRO A 111 -24.19 -52.36 16.86
CA PRO A 111 -24.50 -50.97 17.18
C PRO A 111 -23.99 -50.57 18.57
N GLY A 112 -23.31 -49.43 18.64
CA GLY A 112 -22.70 -48.94 19.89
C GLY A 112 -21.32 -49.53 20.20
N ASP A 113 -20.85 -50.52 19.43
CA ASP A 113 -19.50 -51.09 19.53
C ASP A 113 -18.85 -51.24 18.14
N THR A 114 -17.85 -52.10 18.02
CA THR A 114 -17.08 -52.38 16.80
C THR A 114 -17.77 -53.46 15.97
N ALA A 115 -18.16 -53.13 14.74
CA ALA A 115 -18.78 -54.07 13.80
C ALA A 115 -17.71 -54.89 13.04
N LEU A 116 -16.59 -54.26 12.69
CA LEU A 116 -15.46 -54.90 12.00
C LEU A 116 -14.15 -54.47 12.65
N ASP A 117 -13.35 -55.43 13.11
CA ASP A 117 -12.03 -55.20 13.69
C ASP A 117 -10.95 -55.91 12.87
N LEU A 118 -10.15 -55.12 12.17
CA LEU A 118 -9.00 -55.52 11.36
C LEU A 118 -7.69 -55.01 11.97
N ASP A 119 -7.66 -54.70 13.27
CA ASP A 119 -6.47 -54.13 13.91
C ASP A 119 -5.25 -55.04 13.68
N LYS A 120 -4.20 -54.46 13.09
CA LYS A 120 -2.93 -55.11 12.71
C LYS A 120 -3.06 -56.29 11.74
N ALA A 121 -4.19 -56.44 11.04
CA ALA A 121 -4.32 -57.44 10.00
C ALA A 121 -3.37 -57.12 8.82
N THR A 122 -2.90 -58.15 8.14
CA THR A 122 -2.14 -58.04 6.89
C THR A 122 -2.96 -58.67 5.77
N ILE A 123 -3.35 -57.86 4.78
CA ILE A 123 -4.10 -58.26 3.60
C ILE A 123 -3.17 -58.07 2.40
N GLY A 124 -2.75 -59.15 1.75
CA GLY A 124 -1.81 -59.10 0.63
C GLY A 124 -2.44 -58.48 -0.62
N GLY A 125 -3.74 -58.68 -0.83
CA GLY A 125 -4.54 -58.03 -1.87
C GLY A 125 -5.23 -56.75 -1.38
N GLY A 126 -6.43 -56.49 -1.90
CA GLY A 126 -7.27 -55.34 -1.51
C GLY A 126 -8.32 -55.68 -0.45
N LEU A 127 -8.82 -54.63 0.20
CA LEU A 127 -9.98 -54.65 1.09
C LEU A 127 -11.16 -53.99 0.35
N PHE A 128 -12.20 -54.75 0.04
CA PHE A 128 -13.33 -54.30 -0.76
C PHE A 128 -14.60 -54.33 0.08
N ALA A 129 -15.18 -53.17 0.35
CA ALA A 129 -16.42 -52.98 1.10
C ALA A 129 -17.26 -51.90 0.39
N ALA A 130 -17.57 -52.15 -0.89
CA ALA A 130 -18.28 -51.25 -1.78
C ALA A 130 -19.69 -51.77 -2.11
N GLU A 131 -20.37 -51.14 -3.08
CA GLU A 131 -21.56 -51.68 -3.75
C GLU A 131 -22.71 -52.02 -2.77
N GLY A 132 -23.08 -51.07 -1.90
CA GLY A 132 -24.18 -51.25 -0.94
C GLY A 132 -23.74 -51.88 0.40
N PHE A 133 -22.45 -51.87 0.71
CA PHE A 133 -21.96 -52.22 2.03
C PHE A 133 -22.50 -51.28 3.12
N THR A 134 -23.03 -51.85 4.21
CA THR A 134 -23.54 -51.11 5.36
C THR A 134 -22.92 -51.63 6.66
N ALA A 135 -22.42 -50.71 7.48
CA ALA A 135 -21.90 -51.00 8.81
C ALA A 135 -22.61 -50.17 9.89
N ALA A 136 -23.34 -50.84 10.78
CA ALA A 136 -23.89 -50.24 11.99
C ALA A 136 -22.95 -50.52 13.18
N GLY A 137 -22.06 -49.59 13.49
CA GLY A 137 -20.96 -49.75 14.45
C GLY A 137 -19.63 -49.25 13.88
N SER A 138 -18.60 -49.20 14.72
CA SER A 138 -17.26 -48.77 14.30
C SER A 138 -16.57 -49.82 13.42
N ILE A 139 -15.85 -49.36 12.39
CA ILE A 139 -14.86 -50.13 11.65
C ILE A 139 -13.47 -49.73 12.13
N ARG A 140 -12.74 -50.68 12.71
CA ARG A 140 -11.38 -50.49 13.22
C ARG A 140 -10.40 -51.26 12.35
N ALA A 141 -9.33 -50.58 11.93
CA ALA A 141 -8.28 -51.13 11.10
C ALA A 141 -6.95 -50.44 11.45
N VAL A 142 -6.69 -50.32 12.75
CA VAL A 142 -5.49 -49.65 13.29
C VAL A 142 -4.25 -50.46 12.95
N GLY A 143 -3.30 -49.82 12.28
CA GLY A 143 -2.06 -50.47 11.83
C GLY A 143 -2.28 -51.60 10.81
N VAL A 144 -3.43 -51.64 10.13
CA VAL A 144 -3.67 -52.60 9.04
C VAL A 144 -2.66 -52.38 7.92
N GLN A 145 -2.23 -53.47 7.28
CA GLN A 145 -1.39 -53.44 6.09
C GLN A 145 -2.17 -54.04 4.93
N VAL A 146 -2.38 -53.26 3.88
CA VAL A 146 -3.10 -53.66 2.67
C VAL A 146 -2.15 -53.51 1.49
N GLY A 147 -1.81 -54.63 0.83
CA GLY A 147 -0.91 -54.66 -0.32
C GLY A 147 -1.54 -54.12 -1.61
N GLY A 148 -2.87 -54.05 -1.66
CA GLY A 148 -3.64 -53.41 -2.72
C GLY A 148 -4.37 -52.16 -2.26
N GLU A 149 -5.54 -51.91 -2.87
CA GLU A 149 -6.42 -50.79 -2.54
C GLU A 149 -7.41 -51.11 -1.41
N VAL A 150 -7.95 -50.06 -0.81
CA VAL A 150 -9.11 -50.12 0.07
C VAL A 150 -10.27 -49.41 -0.62
N SER A 151 -11.34 -50.14 -0.93
CA SER A 151 -12.54 -49.58 -1.55
C SER A 151 -13.72 -49.60 -0.57
N LEU A 152 -14.30 -48.42 -0.36
CA LEU A 152 -15.46 -48.10 0.47
C LEU A 152 -16.46 -47.27 -0.35
N GLU A 153 -16.46 -47.44 -1.68
CA GLU A 153 -17.29 -46.65 -2.57
C GLU A 153 -18.78 -46.92 -2.34
N GLY A 154 -19.53 -45.83 -2.10
CA GLY A 154 -20.96 -45.88 -1.79
C GLY A 154 -21.30 -46.59 -0.47
N ALA A 155 -20.32 -46.82 0.40
CA ALA A 155 -20.57 -47.45 1.69
C ALA A 155 -21.38 -46.56 2.63
N GLU A 156 -22.10 -47.17 3.56
CA GLU A 156 -22.81 -46.48 4.64
C GLU A 156 -22.27 -46.97 6.00
N ILE A 157 -21.67 -46.06 6.77
CA ILE A 157 -21.09 -46.38 8.08
C ILE A 157 -21.73 -45.48 9.14
N SER A 158 -22.37 -46.08 10.14
CA SER A 158 -23.05 -45.36 11.22
C SER A 158 -22.46 -45.72 12.58
N ALA A 159 -21.78 -44.74 13.19
CA ALA A 159 -21.26 -44.79 14.56
C ALA A 159 -21.40 -43.40 15.22
N PRO A 160 -22.65 -42.91 15.43
CA PRO A 160 -22.90 -41.54 15.86
C PRO A 160 -22.17 -41.20 17.18
N GLY A 161 -21.45 -40.09 17.17
CA GLY A 161 -20.67 -39.64 18.33
C GLY A 161 -19.40 -40.45 18.63
N ARG A 162 -19.03 -41.40 17.78
CA ARG A 162 -17.80 -42.21 17.85
C ARG A 162 -17.02 -42.09 16.53
N THR A 163 -15.93 -42.84 16.42
CA THR A 163 -15.19 -43.02 15.17
C THR A 163 -15.91 -44.09 14.33
N ALA A 164 -16.39 -43.68 13.15
CA ALA A 164 -17.03 -44.58 12.18
C ALA A 164 -15.99 -45.48 11.50
N LEU A 165 -14.86 -44.89 11.09
CA LEU A 165 -13.75 -45.61 10.45
C LEU A 165 -12.42 -45.16 11.06
N CYS A 166 -11.65 -46.11 11.58
CA CYS A 166 -10.33 -45.87 12.18
C CYS A 166 -9.24 -46.61 11.40
N LEU A 167 -8.43 -45.87 10.64
CA LEU A 167 -7.28 -46.30 9.84
C LEU A 167 -5.96 -45.76 10.43
N ASP A 168 -5.93 -45.51 11.74
CA ASP A 168 -4.76 -44.93 12.40
C ASP A 168 -3.53 -45.84 12.20
N GLY A 169 -2.46 -45.30 11.62
CA GLY A 169 -1.23 -46.02 11.28
C GLY A 169 -1.36 -47.06 10.17
N ALA A 170 -2.47 -47.09 9.44
CA ALA A 170 -2.67 -48.01 8.32
C ALA A 170 -1.62 -47.77 7.21
N THR A 171 -1.19 -48.84 6.55
CA THR A 171 -0.39 -48.77 5.33
C THR A 171 -1.19 -49.39 4.19
N ILE A 172 -1.49 -48.58 3.18
CA ILE A 172 -2.22 -48.97 1.97
C ILE A 172 -1.28 -48.73 0.80
N ASP A 173 -0.84 -49.83 0.18
CA ASP A 173 0.12 -49.79 -0.93
C ASP A 173 -0.54 -49.34 -2.25
N GLY A 174 -1.87 -49.44 -2.36
CA GLY A 174 -2.69 -48.83 -3.40
C GLY A 174 -3.37 -47.52 -2.97
N GLY A 175 -4.56 -47.26 -3.52
CA GLY A 175 -5.41 -46.11 -3.16
C GLY A 175 -6.44 -46.44 -2.07
N LEU A 176 -7.03 -45.39 -1.49
CA LEU A 176 -8.21 -45.46 -0.62
C LEU A 176 -9.37 -44.76 -1.33
N PHE A 177 -10.33 -45.55 -1.81
CA PHE A 177 -11.47 -45.08 -2.58
C PHE A 177 -12.72 -45.08 -1.71
N ALA A 178 -13.24 -43.90 -1.39
CA ALA A 178 -14.42 -43.69 -0.56
C ALA A 178 -15.38 -42.68 -1.24
N SER A 179 -15.44 -42.75 -2.56
CA SER A 179 -16.37 -41.95 -3.37
C SER A 179 -17.81 -42.24 -2.94
N PHE A 180 -18.62 -41.20 -2.74
CA PHE A 180 -20.02 -41.28 -2.29
C PHE A 180 -20.23 -42.00 -0.95
N LEU A 181 -19.19 -42.17 -0.13
CA LEU A 181 -19.30 -42.71 1.23
C LEU A 181 -20.21 -41.83 2.08
N ASN A 182 -21.12 -42.43 2.84
CA ASN A 182 -21.90 -41.76 3.88
C ASN A 182 -21.46 -42.25 5.26
N ALA A 183 -20.89 -41.34 6.06
CA ALA A 183 -20.39 -41.65 7.39
C ALA A 183 -21.03 -40.75 8.47
N ASP A 184 -21.75 -41.36 9.41
CA ASP A 184 -22.19 -40.71 10.65
C ASP A 184 -21.23 -41.05 11.78
N GLY A 185 -20.27 -40.16 12.03
CA GLY A 185 -19.12 -40.39 12.91
C GLY A 185 -17.82 -39.88 12.29
N GLU A 186 -16.77 -39.83 13.10
CA GLU A 186 -15.43 -39.39 12.65
C GLU A 186 -14.78 -40.46 11.75
N ILE A 187 -14.14 -40.04 10.66
CA ILE A 187 -13.18 -40.85 9.91
C ILE A 187 -11.78 -40.44 10.32
N ARG A 188 -10.97 -41.39 10.80
CA ARG A 188 -9.60 -41.16 11.26
C ARG A 188 -8.62 -41.98 10.45
N ALA A 189 -7.55 -41.35 9.98
CA ALA A 189 -6.41 -41.98 9.34
C ALA A 189 -5.11 -41.32 9.84
N LEU A 190 -4.97 -41.21 11.17
CA LEU A 190 -3.83 -40.57 11.82
C LEU A 190 -2.54 -41.32 11.46
N ASN A 191 -1.52 -40.62 10.94
CA ASN A 191 -0.25 -41.21 10.49
C ASN A 191 -0.40 -42.36 9.47
N ALA A 192 -1.54 -42.44 8.77
CA ALA A 192 -1.73 -43.43 7.73
C ALA A 192 -0.80 -43.15 6.54
N ARG A 193 -0.41 -44.20 5.83
CA ARG A 193 0.41 -44.14 4.61
C ARG A 193 -0.40 -44.71 3.46
N ILE A 194 -0.72 -43.88 2.49
CA ILE A 194 -1.46 -44.25 1.29
C ILE A 194 -0.53 -43.94 0.11
N ARG A 195 -0.02 -44.98 -0.56
CA ARG A 195 0.87 -44.80 -1.71
C ARG A 195 0.14 -44.34 -2.97
N GLY A 196 -1.16 -44.60 -3.05
CA GLY A 196 -2.04 -44.08 -4.10
C GLY A 196 -2.75 -42.79 -3.72
N GLU A 197 -3.92 -42.58 -4.32
CA GLU A 197 -4.82 -41.47 -4.02
C GLU A 197 -5.77 -41.77 -2.87
N LEU A 198 -6.32 -40.70 -2.27
CA LEU A 198 -7.46 -40.77 -1.38
C LEU A 198 -8.64 -40.08 -2.06
N SER A 199 -9.62 -40.86 -2.52
CA SER A 199 -10.86 -40.33 -3.11
C SER A 199 -11.98 -40.28 -2.07
N LEU A 200 -12.56 -39.10 -1.91
CA LEU A 200 -13.74 -38.76 -1.11
C LEU A 200 -14.75 -37.99 -1.97
N ASP A 201 -14.68 -38.15 -3.30
CA ASP A 201 -15.56 -37.47 -4.24
C ASP A 201 -17.03 -37.76 -3.91
N GLY A 202 -17.82 -36.71 -3.66
CA GLY A 202 -19.23 -36.84 -3.31
C GLY A 202 -19.52 -37.45 -1.93
N ALA A 203 -18.50 -37.74 -1.11
CA ALA A 203 -18.70 -38.31 0.22
C ALA A 203 -19.38 -37.31 1.18
N GLU A 204 -20.18 -37.82 2.11
CA GLU A 204 -20.82 -37.07 3.18
C GLU A 204 -20.35 -37.59 4.54
N ILE A 205 -19.65 -36.75 5.30
CA ILE A 205 -19.13 -37.09 6.63
C ILE A 205 -19.75 -36.14 7.66
N SER A 206 -20.38 -36.71 8.69
CA SER A 206 -21.10 -35.97 9.71
C SER A 206 -20.57 -36.28 11.11
N ALA A 207 -19.92 -35.30 11.74
CA ALA A 207 -19.53 -35.30 13.14
C ALA A 207 -19.63 -33.86 13.71
N PRO A 208 -20.85 -33.32 13.87
CA PRO A 208 -21.07 -31.92 14.19
C PRO A 208 -20.40 -31.52 15.52
N GLY A 209 -19.69 -30.38 15.50
CA GLY A 209 -18.95 -29.88 16.67
C GLY A 209 -17.68 -30.67 17.02
N ARG A 210 -17.34 -31.70 16.25
CA ARG A 210 -16.16 -32.56 16.41
C ARG A 210 -15.34 -32.57 15.11
N THR A 211 -14.29 -33.38 15.08
CA THR A 211 -13.58 -33.72 13.85
C THR A 211 -14.46 -34.65 13.01
N ALA A 212 -14.69 -34.31 11.74
CA ALA A 212 -15.33 -35.18 10.77
C ALA A 212 -14.29 -36.08 10.07
N LEU A 213 -13.17 -35.48 9.64
CA LEU A 213 -12.09 -36.19 8.96
C LEU A 213 -10.74 -35.80 9.57
N CYS A 214 -9.99 -36.78 10.06
CA CYS A 214 -8.67 -36.61 10.66
C CYS A 214 -7.61 -37.31 9.82
N LEU A 215 -6.79 -36.54 9.08
CA LEU A 215 -5.64 -36.99 8.30
C LEU A 215 -4.32 -36.47 8.90
N ASP A 216 -4.30 -36.17 10.20
CA ASP A 216 -3.13 -35.59 10.85
C ASP A 216 -1.92 -36.54 10.72
N GLY A 217 -0.78 -36.02 10.27
CA GLY A 217 0.45 -36.77 10.01
C GLY A 217 0.37 -37.80 8.87
N ALA A 218 -0.76 -37.89 8.16
CA ALA A 218 -0.90 -38.83 7.05
C ALA A 218 0.07 -38.50 5.90
N THR A 219 0.55 -39.54 5.23
CA THR A 219 1.31 -39.42 3.98
C THR A 219 0.46 -40.01 2.86
N ILE A 220 0.09 -39.17 1.89
CA ILE A 220 -0.64 -39.55 0.68
C ILE A 220 0.26 -39.18 -0.48
N ASP A 221 0.86 -40.19 -1.12
CA ASP A 221 1.80 -39.97 -2.22
C ASP A 221 1.06 -39.45 -3.48
N GLY A 222 -0.23 -39.79 -3.61
CA GLY A 222 -1.13 -39.28 -4.64
C GLY A 222 -1.94 -38.05 -4.22
N THR A 223 -3.04 -37.82 -4.94
CA THR A 223 -3.97 -36.69 -4.70
C THR A 223 -5.03 -37.06 -3.67
N LEU A 224 -5.40 -36.10 -2.83
CA LEU A 224 -6.63 -36.12 -2.04
C LEU A 224 -7.75 -35.49 -2.87
N PHE A 225 -8.64 -36.31 -3.42
CA PHE A 225 -9.83 -35.86 -4.14
C PHE A 225 -11.01 -35.76 -3.19
N ALA A 226 -11.59 -34.57 -3.04
CA ALA A 226 -12.81 -34.35 -2.27
C ALA A 226 -13.69 -33.35 -3.03
N ARG A 227 -14.07 -33.75 -4.24
CA ARG A 227 -14.84 -32.99 -5.22
C ARG A 227 -16.28 -33.50 -5.28
N ALA A 228 -16.96 -33.23 -6.40
CA ALA A 228 -18.27 -33.78 -6.73
C ALA A 228 -19.33 -33.54 -5.63
N GLY A 229 -19.20 -32.43 -4.88
CA GLY A 229 -20.12 -32.08 -3.82
C GLY A 229 -19.83 -32.68 -2.45
N PHE A 230 -18.60 -33.14 -2.19
CA PHE A 230 -18.11 -33.56 -0.86
C PHE A 230 -18.62 -32.64 0.25
N LYS A 231 -19.18 -33.23 1.32
CA LYS A 231 -19.72 -32.50 2.47
C LYS A 231 -19.09 -32.99 3.76
N ALA A 232 -18.58 -32.07 4.55
CA ALA A 232 -18.14 -32.35 5.91
C ALA A 232 -18.87 -31.44 6.91
N ARG A 233 -19.58 -32.05 7.86
CA ARG A 233 -20.15 -31.36 9.03
C ARG A 233 -19.27 -31.67 10.24
N GLY A 234 -18.45 -30.72 10.65
CA GLY A 234 -17.33 -30.91 11.57
C GLY A 234 -16.03 -30.43 10.95
N GLU A 235 -14.94 -30.53 11.70
CA GLU A 235 -13.61 -30.11 11.24
C GLU A 235 -12.99 -31.16 10.30
N VAL A 236 -12.42 -30.71 9.17
CA VAL A 236 -11.50 -31.50 8.33
C VAL A 236 -10.07 -31.10 8.65
N ARG A 237 -9.23 -32.07 9.01
CA ARG A 237 -7.87 -31.85 9.54
C ARG A 237 -6.87 -32.66 8.74
N ALA A 238 -5.74 -32.03 8.39
CA ALA A 238 -4.57 -32.71 7.83
C ALA A 238 -3.29 -32.02 8.35
N GLN A 239 -3.20 -31.85 9.66
CA GLN A 239 -2.06 -31.19 10.30
C GLN A 239 -0.80 -32.02 10.12
N HIS A 240 0.32 -31.39 9.75
CA HIS A 240 1.58 -32.09 9.47
C HIS A 240 1.49 -33.17 8.37
N ALA A 241 0.39 -33.23 7.61
CA ALA A 241 0.22 -34.20 6.54
C ALA A 241 1.15 -33.88 5.37
N ARG A 242 1.55 -34.92 4.65
CA ARG A 242 2.31 -34.83 3.39
C ARG A 242 1.41 -35.37 2.29
N ILE A 243 1.02 -34.50 1.37
CA ILE A 243 0.07 -34.84 0.31
C ILE A 243 0.62 -34.28 -0.99
N ASN A 244 0.55 -35.03 -2.09
CA ASN A 244 0.98 -34.47 -3.37
C ASN A 244 0.06 -33.30 -3.81
N ALA A 245 -1.25 -33.51 -3.88
CA ALA A 245 -2.21 -32.47 -4.21
C ALA A 245 -3.52 -32.62 -3.41
N VAL A 246 -4.25 -31.53 -3.21
CA VAL A 246 -5.55 -31.50 -2.52
C VAL A 246 -6.58 -30.81 -3.40
N GLU A 247 -7.62 -31.53 -3.81
CA GLU A 247 -8.72 -31.01 -4.63
C GLU A 247 -10.03 -30.95 -3.83
N LEU A 248 -10.51 -29.74 -3.58
CA LEU A 248 -11.74 -29.39 -2.85
C LEU A 248 -12.77 -28.70 -3.76
N ASP A 249 -12.67 -28.90 -5.07
CA ASP A 249 -13.54 -28.25 -6.05
C ASP A 249 -15.03 -28.58 -5.76
N GLY A 250 -15.83 -27.54 -5.50
CA GLY A 250 -17.24 -27.69 -5.16
C GLY A 250 -17.56 -28.24 -3.76
N ALA A 251 -16.55 -28.49 -2.92
CA ALA A 251 -16.74 -29.03 -1.57
C ALA A 251 -17.46 -28.04 -0.63
N LYS A 252 -18.18 -28.60 0.36
CA LYS A 252 -18.93 -27.85 1.37
C LYS A 252 -18.50 -28.26 2.77
N LEU A 253 -17.72 -27.40 3.42
CA LEU A 253 -17.21 -27.63 4.77
C LEU A 253 -17.98 -26.76 5.76
N SER A 254 -18.45 -27.34 6.86
CA SER A 254 -19.27 -26.62 7.84
C SER A 254 -18.86 -26.95 9.28
N ASN A 255 -18.23 -25.98 9.94
CA ASN A 255 -17.97 -25.94 11.37
C ASN A 255 -18.06 -24.49 11.88
N PRO A 256 -19.29 -23.91 11.95
CA PRO A 256 -19.48 -22.48 12.20
C PRO A 256 -18.89 -22.03 13.55
N GLY A 257 -18.22 -20.88 13.55
CA GLY A 257 -17.54 -20.33 14.74
C GLY A 257 -16.27 -21.08 15.16
N ARG A 258 -15.86 -22.11 14.41
CA ARG A 258 -14.67 -22.94 14.64
C ARG A 258 -13.88 -23.07 13.33
N VAL A 259 -12.86 -23.91 13.32
CA VAL A 259 -12.09 -24.23 12.10
C VAL A 259 -12.83 -25.27 11.29
N ALA A 260 -13.08 -25.00 10.01
CA ALA A 260 -13.72 -25.94 9.08
C ALA A 260 -12.68 -26.80 8.35
N LEU A 261 -11.55 -26.21 7.98
CA LEU A 261 -10.41 -26.88 7.35
C LEU A 261 -9.11 -26.46 8.03
N ARG A 262 -8.35 -27.43 8.53
CA ARG A 262 -7.04 -27.22 9.17
C ARG A 262 -5.94 -27.98 8.45
N LEU A 263 -5.06 -27.24 7.79
CA LEU A 263 -3.88 -27.73 7.08
C LEU A 263 -2.58 -27.29 7.78
N ASP A 264 -2.63 -26.95 9.07
CA ASP A 264 -1.49 -26.39 9.80
C ASP A 264 -0.24 -27.26 9.66
N ARG A 265 0.85 -26.64 9.19
CA ARG A 265 2.15 -27.29 8.95
C ARG A 265 2.08 -28.46 7.95
N ALA A 266 1.03 -28.55 7.14
CA ALA A 266 0.97 -29.51 6.06
C ALA A 266 1.98 -29.16 4.96
N LYS A 267 2.46 -30.19 4.28
CA LYS A 267 3.22 -30.07 3.04
C LYS A 267 2.35 -30.61 1.90
N VAL A 268 1.85 -29.70 1.07
CA VAL A 268 1.14 -30.02 -0.18
C VAL A 268 2.08 -29.71 -1.33
N GLU A 269 2.63 -30.74 -1.97
CA GLU A 269 3.77 -30.57 -2.89
C GLU A 269 3.40 -29.80 -4.16
N SER A 270 2.24 -30.13 -4.73
CA SER A 270 1.75 -29.57 -5.99
C SER A 270 0.78 -28.41 -5.75
N ALA A 271 -0.49 -28.69 -5.41
CA ALA A 271 -1.52 -27.67 -5.38
C ALA A 271 -2.62 -27.95 -4.34
N LEU A 272 -3.17 -26.88 -3.78
CA LEU A 272 -4.46 -26.85 -3.09
C LEU A 272 -5.48 -26.17 -4.00
N LEU A 273 -6.39 -26.94 -4.58
CA LEU A 273 -7.40 -26.47 -5.51
C LEU A 273 -8.77 -26.44 -4.82
N ALA A 274 -9.27 -25.26 -4.46
CA ALA A 274 -10.59 -25.10 -3.85
C ALA A 274 -11.43 -24.12 -4.67
N ARG A 275 -11.90 -24.58 -5.83
CA ARG A 275 -12.51 -23.75 -6.88
C ARG A 275 -13.97 -24.15 -7.07
N ASN A 276 -14.60 -23.58 -8.10
CA ASN A 276 -15.84 -24.09 -8.70
C ASN A 276 -16.97 -24.35 -7.67
N GLY A 277 -17.19 -23.39 -6.77
CA GLY A 277 -18.26 -23.48 -5.77
C GLY A 277 -17.85 -24.04 -4.41
N PHE A 278 -16.55 -24.15 -4.13
CA PHE A 278 -16.04 -24.40 -2.78
C PHE A 278 -16.64 -23.42 -1.76
N ARG A 279 -17.17 -23.97 -0.66
CA ARG A 279 -17.78 -23.20 0.44
C ARG A 279 -17.28 -23.70 1.78
N ALA A 280 -16.82 -22.78 2.62
CA ALA A 280 -16.47 -23.07 4.00
C ALA A 280 -17.22 -22.14 4.96
N SER A 281 -17.94 -22.72 5.92
CA SER A 281 -18.51 -22.02 7.07
C SER A 281 -17.68 -22.36 8.31
N GLY A 282 -16.88 -21.41 8.77
CA GLY A 282 -15.78 -21.61 9.71
C GLY A 282 -14.45 -21.15 9.09
N GLU A 283 -13.40 -21.07 9.91
CA GLU A 283 -12.05 -20.69 9.45
C GLU A 283 -11.45 -21.76 8.54
N VAL A 284 -10.85 -21.35 7.41
CA VAL A 284 -9.92 -22.16 6.63
C VAL A 284 -8.50 -21.75 7.01
N ARG A 285 -7.72 -22.70 7.52
CA ARG A 285 -6.39 -22.44 8.09
C ARG A 285 -5.33 -23.30 7.41
N ALA A 286 -4.25 -22.65 6.98
CA ALA A 286 -3.03 -23.28 6.47
C ALA A 286 -1.81 -22.64 7.15
N PHE A 287 -1.83 -22.55 8.48
CA PHE A 287 -0.81 -21.87 9.27
C PHE A 287 0.56 -22.57 9.16
N CYS A 288 1.62 -21.81 8.86
CA CYS A 288 2.99 -22.32 8.67
C CYS A 288 3.09 -23.54 7.73
N SER A 289 2.24 -23.58 6.69
CA SER A 289 2.21 -24.68 5.73
C SER A 289 3.14 -24.42 4.54
N GLN A 290 3.50 -25.49 3.84
CA GLN A 290 4.22 -25.43 2.58
C GLN A 290 3.29 -25.97 1.50
N ILE A 291 2.82 -25.10 0.61
CA ILE A 291 1.86 -25.47 -0.44
C ILE A 291 2.38 -24.93 -1.76
N GLY A 292 2.57 -25.77 -2.77
CA GLY A 292 3.12 -25.33 -4.06
C GLY A 292 2.35 -24.15 -4.66
N ILE A 293 1.04 -24.30 -4.85
CA ILE A 293 0.12 -23.21 -5.25
C ILE A 293 -1.24 -23.36 -4.58
N ILE A 294 -1.91 -22.25 -4.27
CA ILE A 294 -3.27 -22.23 -3.74
C ILE A 294 -4.21 -21.57 -4.75
N GLU A 295 -5.25 -22.28 -5.19
CA GLU A 295 -6.31 -21.72 -6.05
C GLU A 295 -7.65 -21.67 -5.31
N LEU A 296 -8.19 -20.46 -5.14
CA LEU A 296 -9.46 -20.17 -4.46
C LEU A 296 -10.50 -19.55 -5.41
N ASN A 297 -10.42 -19.91 -6.70
CA ASN A 297 -11.22 -19.28 -7.75
C ASN A 297 -12.72 -19.49 -7.52
N GLY A 298 -13.44 -18.40 -7.27
CA GLY A 298 -14.88 -18.41 -6.97
C GLY A 298 -15.27 -19.01 -5.61
N ALA A 299 -14.30 -19.27 -4.72
CA ALA A 299 -14.57 -19.81 -3.39
C ALA A 299 -15.33 -18.80 -2.50
N ARG A 300 -16.15 -19.32 -1.57
CA ARG A 300 -16.89 -18.51 -0.60
C ARG A 300 -16.59 -18.94 0.83
N LEU A 301 -15.99 -18.05 1.61
CA LEU A 301 -15.58 -18.31 2.99
C LEU A 301 -16.40 -17.45 3.95
N TYR A 302 -16.89 -18.05 5.02
CA TYR A 302 -17.77 -17.40 5.99
C TYR A 302 -17.28 -17.63 7.42
N ASN A 303 -16.75 -16.57 8.05
CA ASN A 303 -16.44 -16.50 9.47
C ASN A 303 -16.55 -15.06 10.00
N TYR A 304 -17.78 -14.52 10.06
CA TYR A 304 -18.08 -13.10 10.27
C TYR A 304 -17.47 -12.43 11.53
N GLN A 305 -17.17 -13.20 12.58
CA GLN A 305 -16.61 -12.69 13.84
C GLN A 305 -15.11 -12.96 14.00
N GLY A 306 -14.46 -13.51 12.97
CA GLY A 306 -13.06 -13.91 13.06
C GLY A 306 -12.36 -13.97 11.71
N ILE A 307 -11.46 -14.93 11.59
CA ILE A 307 -10.61 -15.11 10.42
C ILE A 307 -11.30 -16.08 9.46
N ALA A 308 -11.59 -15.65 8.24
CA ALA A 308 -12.17 -16.52 7.21
C ALA A 308 -11.09 -17.40 6.57
N LEU A 309 -9.91 -16.82 6.31
CA LEU A 309 -8.77 -17.49 5.71
C LEU A 309 -7.48 -17.09 6.43
N ASN A 310 -6.76 -18.08 6.95
CA ASN A 310 -5.53 -17.88 7.69
C ASN A 310 -4.35 -18.60 7.01
N LEU A 311 -3.52 -17.81 6.35
CA LEU A 311 -2.29 -18.22 5.67
C LEU A 311 -1.04 -17.67 6.39
N ASP A 312 -1.13 -17.37 7.68
CA ASP A 312 -0.02 -16.80 8.43
C ASP A 312 1.17 -17.79 8.42
N GLY A 313 2.36 -17.29 8.06
CA GLY A 313 3.58 -18.09 7.90
C GLY A 313 3.57 -19.07 6.72
N LEU A 314 2.59 -19.00 5.80
CA LEU A 314 2.55 -19.82 4.60
C LEU A 314 3.83 -19.64 3.76
N ARG A 315 4.33 -20.73 3.19
CA ARG A 315 5.26 -20.72 2.05
C ARG A 315 4.57 -21.30 0.83
N SER A 316 4.43 -20.49 -0.22
CA SER A 316 3.87 -20.90 -1.52
C SER A 316 4.63 -20.26 -2.66
N ASP A 317 5.54 -21.02 -3.27
CA ASP A 317 6.41 -20.53 -4.34
C ASP A 317 5.62 -20.27 -5.65
N GLY A 318 4.53 -21.03 -5.90
CA GLY A 318 3.64 -20.85 -7.04
C GLY A 318 2.58 -19.76 -6.85
N GLY A 319 2.30 -19.36 -5.60
CA GLY A 319 1.44 -18.23 -5.27
C GLY A 319 0.07 -18.58 -4.68
N VAL A 320 -0.75 -17.54 -4.53
CA VAL A 320 -2.14 -17.62 -4.05
C VAL A 320 -3.05 -16.92 -5.04
N LEU A 321 -3.92 -17.69 -5.70
CA LEU A 321 -4.77 -17.25 -6.80
C LEU A 321 -6.23 -17.24 -6.35
N ALA A 322 -6.76 -16.06 -6.02
CA ALA A 322 -8.14 -15.85 -5.60
C ALA A 322 -8.91 -15.02 -6.64
N ARG A 323 -9.23 -15.67 -7.77
CA ARG A 323 -9.87 -15.02 -8.93
C ARG A 323 -11.38 -15.30 -9.00
N ASN A 324 -12.02 -14.79 -10.05
CA ASN A 324 -13.35 -15.19 -10.50
C ASN A 324 -14.44 -15.12 -9.40
N GLY A 325 -14.44 -14.02 -8.63
CA GLY A 325 -15.47 -13.76 -7.62
C GLY A 325 -15.26 -14.44 -6.28
N PHE A 326 -14.01 -14.70 -5.89
CA PHE A 326 -13.65 -15.08 -4.52
C PHE A 326 -14.30 -14.13 -3.51
N ASN A 327 -14.96 -14.68 -2.49
CA ASN A 327 -15.66 -13.91 -1.47
C ASN A 327 -15.31 -14.42 -0.07
N ALA A 328 -14.84 -13.52 0.79
CA ALA A 328 -14.56 -13.84 2.19
C ALA A 328 -15.30 -12.87 3.11
N ASN A 329 -16.09 -13.41 4.04
CA ASN A 329 -16.68 -12.65 5.14
C ASN A 329 -15.94 -13.00 6.44
N GLY A 330 -15.18 -12.05 6.97
CA GLY A 330 -14.13 -12.27 7.97
C GLY A 330 -12.75 -11.85 7.44
N GLU A 331 -11.74 -11.78 8.31
CA GLU A 331 -10.39 -11.37 7.92
C GLU A 331 -9.73 -12.43 7.02
N VAL A 332 -9.04 -11.99 5.95
CA VAL A 332 -8.10 -12.81 5.18
C VAL A 332 -6.67 -12.41 5.57
N ARG A 333 -5.88 -13.37 6.07
CA ARG A 333 -4.55 -13.11 6.62
C ARG A 333 -3.48 -13.94 5.92
N ALA A 334 -2.34 -13.31 5.66
CA ALA A 334 -1.12 -13.96 5.21
C ALA A 334 0.10 -13.28 5.86
N VAL A 335 0.04 -13.07 7.17
CA VAL A 335 1.07 -12.37 7.94
C VAL A 335 2.35 -13.21 7.98
N ASN A 336 3.51 -12.58 7.79
CA ASN A 336 4.82 -13.24 7.72
C ASN A 336 4.88 -14.41 6.70
N SER A 337 4.04 -14.38 5.66
CA SER A 337 4.04 -15.38 4.60
C SER A 337 5.10 -15.09 3.54
N HIS A 338 5.51 -16.13 2.82
CA HIS A 338 6.34 -16.06 1.61
C HIS A 338 5.51 -16.62 0.45
N ILE A 339 5.15 -15.76 -0.50
CA ILE A 339 4.24 -16.10 -1.59
C ILE A 339 4.89 -15.68 -2.92
N GLY A 340 4.86 -16.54 -3.93
CA GLY A 340 5.34 -16.22 -5.26
C GLY A 340 4.57 -15.05 -5.87
N THR A 341 3.28 -15.23 -6.17
CA THR A 341 2.39 -14.14 -6.65
C THR A 341 1.07 -14.19 -5.90
N LEU A 342 0.47 -13.03 -5.62
CA LEU A 342 -0.85 -12.93 -5.00
C LEU A 342 -1.83 -12.28 -5.98
N GLU A 343 -2.84 -13.03 -6.40
CA GLU A 343 -3.86 -12.53 -7.32
C GLU A 343 -5.25 -12.50 -6.66
N LEU A 344 -5.93 -11.37 -6.77
CA LEU A 344 -7.21 -11.06 -6.12
C LEU A 344 -8.24 -10.52 -7.13
N HIS A 345 -8.19 -11.01 -8.37
CA HIS A 345 -9.05 -10.57 -9.46
C HIS A 345 -10.54 -10.73 -9.13
N GLY A 346 -11.24 -9.60 -9.00
CA GLY A 346 -12.66 -9.55 -8.65
C GLY A 346 -13.00 -10.08 -7.25
N ALA A 347 -12.00 -10.21 -6.37
CA ALA A 347 -12.22 -10.66 -5.01
C ALA A 347 -12.99 -9.62 -4.18
N LYS A 348 -13.88 -10.10 -3.30
CA LYS A 348 -14.66 -9.28 -2.36
C LYS A 348 -14.37 -9.71 -0.92
N LEU A 349 -13.69 -8.84 -0.17
CA LEU A 349 -13.26 -9.12 1.20
C LEU A 349 -14.04 -8.23 2.17
N ASN A 350 -14.77 -8.82 3.10
CA ASN A 350 -15.72 -8.12 3.95
C ASN A 350 -15.44 -8.37 5.43
N ASN A 351 -14.86 -7.37 6.09
CA ASN A 351 -14.67 -7.30 7.53
C ASN A 351 -14.76 -5.84 8.03
N PRO A 352 -15.97 -5.23 8.03
CA PRO A 352 -16.15 -3.77 8.18
C PRO A 352 -15.66 -3.19 9.51
N LYS A 353 -15.54 -4.01 10.55
CA LYS A 353 -15.11 -3.59 11.89
C LYS A 353 -13.60 -3.77 12.12
N GLY A 354 -12.85 -4.18 11.09
CA GLY A 354 -11.44 -4.53 11.24
C GLY A 354 -10.69 -4.59 9.91
N ILE A 355 -9.77 -5.52 9.83
CA ILE A 355 -8.89 -5.72 8.67
C ILE A 355 -9.57 -6.70 7.72
N ALA A 356 -9.76 -6.33 6.46
CA ALA A 356 -10.30 -7.23 5.44
C ALA A 356 -9.19 -8.11 4.84
N LEU A 357 -8.02 -7.52 4.59
CA LEU A 357 -6.84 -8.20 4.07
C LEU A 357 -5.59 -7.80 4.85
N ASN A 358 -4.88 -8.78 5.39
CA ASN A 358 -3.69 -8.56 6.21
C ASN A 358 -2.47 -9.27 5.63
N LEU A 359 -1.60 -8.48 5.00
CA LEU A 359 -0.31 -8.87 4.43
C LEU A 359 0.86 -8.31 5.25
N GLN A 360 0.65 -8.07 6.55
CA GLN A 360 1.70 -7.51 7.39
C GLN A 360 2.97 -8.39 7.36
N ALA A 361 4.11 -7.76 7.06
CA ALA A 361 5.41 -8.42 6.94
C ALA A 361 5.44 -9.63 5.98
N ALA A 362 4.47 -9.75 5.07
CA ALA A 362 4.51 -10.73 4.00
C ALA A 362 5.62 -10.38 3.00
N THR A 363 6.27 -11.40 2.47
CA THR A 363 7.19 -11.29 1.32
C THR A 363 6.49 -11.91 0.12
N ILE A 364 6.21 -11.08 -0.88
CA ILE A 364 5.66 -11.49 -2.17
C ILE A 364 6.80 -11.38 -3.19
N ASP A 365 7.26 -12.47 -3.76
CA ASP A 365 8.44 -12.46 -4.66
C ASP A 365 8.12 -11.78 -6.01
N GLY A 366 6.90 -11.96 -6.49
CA GLY A 366 6.36 -11.37 -7.71
C GLY A 366 5.38 -10.25 -7.41
N ASN A 367 4.21 -10.32 -8.05
CA ASN A 367 3.22 -9.23 -8.06
C ASN A 367 2.10 -9.47 -7.03
N VAL A 368 1.51 -8.37 -6.56
CA VAL A 368 0.19 -8.35 -5.93
C VAL A 368 -0.79 -7.72 -6.91
N ILE A 369 -1.66 -8.53 -7.51
CA ILE A 369 -2.56 -8.09 -8.58
C ILE A 369 -4.01 -8.17 -8.11
N ALA A 370 -4.64 -7.02 -7.89
CA ALA A 370 -6.03 -6.92 -7.46
C ALA A 370 -6.80 -6.00 -8.43
N THR A 371 -7.28 -6.60 -9.53
CA THR A 371 -8.03 -5.89 -10.59
C THR A 371 -9.46 -6.44 -10.72
N GLN A 372 -10.16 -6.10 -11.81
CA GLN A 372 -11.50 -6.61 -12.12
C GLN A 372 -12.53 -6.32 -11.02
N ARG A 373 -12.54 -5.09 -10.49
CA ARG A 373 -13.42 -4.64 -9.40
C ARG A 373 -13.17 -5.36 -8.07
N PHE A 374 -11.90 -5.58 -7.74
CA PHE A 374 -11.48 -5.97 -6.39
C PHE A 374 -12.07 -4.99 -5.37
N ALA A 375 -12.65 -5.51 -4.29
CA ALA A 375 -13.27 -4.67 -3.27
C ALA A 375 -12.98 -5.15 -1.86
N THR A 376 -12.66 -4.20 -0.97
CA THR A 376 -12.58 -4.45 0.47
C THR A 376 -13.59 -3.59 1.23
N ASN A 377 -14.18 -4.16 2.27
CA ASN A 377 -14.90 -3.45 3.31
C ASN A 377 -14.21 -3.73 4.63
N GLY A 378 -13.45 -2.77 5.15
CA GLY A 378 -12.39 -2.95 6.14
C GLY A 378 -11.00 -2.61 5.56
N GLU A 379 -10.01 -2.51 6.44
CA GLU A 379 -8.64 -2.11 6.09
C GLU A 379 -7.95 -3.15 5.19
N PHE A 380 -7.30 -2.70 4.11
CA PHE A 380 -6.22 -3.45 3.45
C PHE A 380 -4.90 -3.04 4.12
N ARG A 381 -4.33 -3.96 4.92
CA ARG A 381 -3.07 -3.78 5.63
C ARG A 381 -1.91 -4.52 4.96
N GLY A 382 -0.88 -3.78 4.56
CA GLY A 382 0.41 -4.25 4.03
C GLY A 382 1.60 -3.57 4.72
N ILE A 383 1.56 -3.44 6.05
CA ILE A 383 2.63 -2.81 6.83
C ILE A 383 3.90 -3.68 6.78
N ASN A 384 5.05 -3.07 6.54
CA ASN A 384 6.35 -3.75 6.41
C ASN A 384 6.35 -4.90 5.36
N CYS A 385 5.40 -4.94 4.43
CA CYS A 385 5.41 -5.97 3.40
C CYS A 385 6.53 -5.71 2.38
N ARG A 386 6.99 -6.77 1.74
CA ARG A 386 7.94 -6.71 0.63
C ARG A 386 7.25 -7.28 -0.60
N ILE A 387 7.23 -6.50 -1.68
CA ILE A 387 6.71 -6.92 -2.97
C ILE A 387 7.86 -6.80 -3.97
N GLY A 388 8.32 -7.93 -4.50
CA GLY A 388 9.43 -8.01 -5.44
C GLY A 388 9.07 -7.48 -6.83
N GLY A 389 7.79 -7.47 -7.19
CA GLY A 389 7.25 -6.83 -8.39
C GLY A 389 6.37 -5.62 -8.09
N GLU A 390 5.17 -5.63 -8.66
CA GLU A 390 4.20 -4.53 -8.65
C GLU A 390 3.02 -4.78 -7.69
N LEU A 391 2.50 -3.69 -7.13
CA LEU A 391 1.17 -3.66 -6.48
C LEU A 391 0.16 -3.01 -7.41
N VAL A 392 -0.76 -3.80 -7.94
CA VAL A 392 -1.71 -3.39 -8.98
C VAL A 392 -3.12 -3.38 -8.39
N LEU A 393 -3.76 -2.20 -8.36
CA LEU A 393 -5.08 -1.93 -7.78
C LEU A 393 -6.07 -1.32 -8.78
N HIS A 394 -5.93 -1.65 -10.08
CA HIS A 394 -6.79 -1.11 -11.14
C HIS A 394 -8.28 -1.36 -10.87
N SER A 395 -9.08 -0.29 -10.95
CA SER A 395 -10.53 -0.31 -10.71
C SER A 395 -10.94 -0.91 -9.36
N ALA A 396 -10.07 -0.91 -8.35
CA ALA A 396 -10.40 -1.42 -7.02
C ALA A 396 -11.19 -0.41 -6.18
N THR A 397 -12.05 -0.90 -5.30
CA THR A 397 -12.79 -0.09 -4.31
C THR A 397 -12.42 -0.51 -2.90
N LEU A 398 -11.72 0.35 -2.16
CA LEU A 398 -11.34 0.09 -0.77
C LEU A 398 -12.18 0.96 0.17
N ASN A 399 -13.00 0.32 1.01
CA ASN A 399 -13.93 1.01 1.90
C ASN A 399 -13.57 0.81 3.36
N ASN A 400 -13.12 1.86 4.03
CA ASN A 400 -12.98 1.96 5.48
C ASN A 400 -13.10 3.43 5.92
N PRO A 401 -14.31 4.04 5.83
CA PRO A 401 -14.50 5.50 5.87
C PRO A 401 -14.07 6.14 7.20
N ASP A 402 -14.14 5.42 8.32
CA ASP A 402 -13.76 5.90 9.64
C ASP A 402 -12.29 5.60 10.00
N GLY A 403 -11.50 5.07 9.05
CA GLY A 403 -10.14 4.63 9.29
C GLY A 403 -9.25 4.65 8.05
N VAL A 404 -8.33 3.68 7.99
CA VAL A 404 -7.37 3.51 6.89
C VAL A 404 -7.92 2.49 5.91
N ALA A 405 -8.12 2.89 4.66
CA ALA A 405 -8.59 2.00 3.60
C ALA A 405 -7.42 1.16 3.05
N LEU A 406 -6.26 1.78 2.83
CA LEU A 406 -5.03 1.14 2.36
C LEU A 406 -3.85 1.56 3.24
N HIS A 407 -3.17 0.60 3.85
CA HIS A 407 -2.10 0.83 4.82
C HIS A 407 -0.81 0.14 4.40
N LEU A 408 0.14 0.90 3.86
CA LEU A 408 1.41 0.45 3.30
C LEU A 408 2.60 1.09 4.03
N ASP A 409 2.44 1.41 5.31
CA ASP A 409 3.50 2.03 6.10
C ASP A 409 4.73 1.09 6.12
N ARG A 410 5.89 1.64 5.73
CA ARG A 410 7.17 0.94 5.58
C ARG A 410 7.15 -0.24 4.59
N ALA A 411 6.16 -0.30 3.69
CA ALA A 411 6.19 -1.28 2.60
C ALA A 411 7.37 -1.02 1.67
N ASN A 412 7.95 -2.10 1.14
CA ASN A 412 8.97 -2.04 0.09
C ASN A 412 8.41 -2.69 -1.18
N ILE A 413 8.15 -1.87 -2.20
CA ILE A 413 7.63 -2.30 -3.49
C ILE A 413 8.72 -2.04 -4.53
N SER A 414 9.29 -3.10 -5.08
CA SER A 414 10.52 -3.01 -5.87
C SER A 414 10.29 -2.35 -7.23
N THR A 415 9.10 -2.53 -7.83
CA THR A 415 8.78 -1.96 -9.15
C THR A 415 7.85 -0.77 -9.07
N GLY A 416 6.58 -0.94 -8.66
CA GLY A 416 5.64 0.16 -8.70
C GLY A 416 4.28 -0.15 -8.06
N LEU A 417 3.54 0.91 -7.75
CA LEU A 417 2.17 0.84 -7.27
C LEU A 417 1.26 1.54 -8.27
N PHE A 418 0.33 0.78 -8.85
CA PHE A 418 -0.57 1.23 -9.91
C PHE A 418 -2.03 1.12 -9.46
N ALA A 419 -2.60 2.24 -9.03
CA ALA A 419 -4.00 2.38 -8.63
C ALA A 419 -4.75 3.28 -9.64
N ARG A 420 -4.94 2.77 -10.87
CA ARG A 420 -5.54 3.53 -11.99
C ARG A 420 -6.95 3.04 -12.32
N GLU A 421 -7.52 3.57 -13.41
CA GLU A 421 -8.77 3.07 -14.03
C GLU A 421 -9.97 3.08 -13.07
N GLY A 422 -10.19 4.20 -12.36
CA GLY A 422 -11.32 4.36 -11.45
C GLY A 422 -11.13 3.76 -10.05
N PHE A 423 -9.88 3.54 -9.63
CA PHE A 423 -9.55 3.21 -8.23
C PHE A 423 -10.24 4.19 -7.27
N THR A 424 -10.93 3.68 -6.26
CA THR A 424 -11.61 4.48 -5.24
C THR A 424 -11.21 4.02 -3.84
N ALA A 425 -10.75 4.93 -3.01
CA ALA A 425 -10.50 4.68 -1.59
C ALA A 425 -11.38 5.59 -0.74
N ASN A 426 -12.24 5.00 0.09
CA ASN A 426 -13.06 5.70 1.09
C ASN A 426 -12.44 5.45 2.47
N GLY A 427 -11.75 6.45 3.01
CA GLY A 427 -10.82 6.33 4.14
C GLY A 427 -9.42 6.79 3.74
N GLN A 428 -8.48 6.83 4.69
CA GLN A 428 -7.11 7.27 4.42
C GLN A 428 -6.34 6.22 3.61
N VAL A 429 -5.57 6.66 2.61
CA VAL A 429 -4.47 5.88 2.02
C VAL A 429 -3.16 6.28 2.68
N ARG A 430 -2.42 5.32 3.24
CA ARG A 430 -1.16 5.55 3.96
C ARG A 430 -0.03 4.72 3.36
N ALA A 431 1.11 5.36 3.15
CA ALA A 431 2.36 4.74 2.71
C ALA A 431 3.54 5.47 3.37
N ILE A 432 3.47 5.69 4.68
CA ILE A 432 4.50 6.43 5.43
C ILE A 432 5.80 5.63 5.44
N SER A 433 6.91 6.28 5.09
CA SER A 433 8.22 5.64 4.96
C SER A 433 8.24 4.44 3.99
N ALA A 434 7.27 4.35 3.08
CA ALA A 434 7.28 3.34 2.04
C ALA A 434 8.42 3.60 1.04
N ARG A 435 8.96 2.52 0.49
CA ARG A 435 9.96 2.57 -0.58
C ARG A 435 9.33 1.99 -1.84
N ILE A 436 9.30 2.77 -2.90
CA ILE A 436 8.77 2.38 -4.20
C ILE A 436 9.89 2.57 -5.22
N GLY A 437 10.39 1.46 -5.77
CA GLY A 437 11.54 1.46 -6.69
C GLY A 437 11.25 2.03 -8.08
N GLY A 438 9.99 2.31 -8.38
CA GLY A 438 9.55 2.97 -9.61
C GLY A 438 8.34 3.86 -9.36
N GLU A 439 7.27 3.69 -10.14
CA GLU A 439 6.14 4.62 -10.17
C GLU A 439 5.13 4.40 -9.03
N LEU A 440 4.63 5.50 -8.45
CA LEU A 440 3.43 5.54 -7.62
C LEU A 440 2.33 6.29 -8.39
N SER A 441 1.35 5.57 -8.92
CA SER A 441 0.32 6.13 -9.80
C SER A 441 -1.09 5.96 -9.25
N PHE A 442 -1.78 7.09 -9.14
CA PHE A 442 -3.20 7.27 -8.86
C PHE A 442 -3.95 7.91 -10.04
N GLN A 443 -3.52 7.67 -11.29
CA GLN A 443 -4.15 8.24 -12.48
C GLN A 443 -5.67 7.92 -12.54
N GLY A 444 -6.50 8.96 -12.61
CA GLY A 444 -7.97 8.85 -12.62
C GLY A 444 -8.60 8.28 -11.33
N ALA A 445 -7.87 8.25 -10.22
CA ALA A 445 -8.37 7.72 -8.95
C ALA A 445 -9.17 8.74 -8.13
N THR A 446 -10.04 8.25 -7.24
CA THR A 446 -10.76 9.06 -6.26
C THR A 446 -10.37 8.66 -4.83
N LEU A 447 -9.79 9.59 -4.07
CA LEU A 447 -9.45 9.40 -2.66
C LEU A 447 -10.36 10.26 -1.77
N ASN A 448 -11.14 9.61 -0.92
CA ASN A 448 -12.17 10.25 -0.10
C ASN A 448 -11.86 10.10 1.40
N ASN A 449 -11.37 11.17 2.01
CA ASN A 449 -11.30 11.31 3.47
C ASN A 449 -11.49 12.79 3.88
N PRO A 450 -12.70 13.36 3.69
CA PRO A 450 -12.94 14.80 3.75
C PRO A 450 -12.69 15.40 5.14
N LYS A 451 -12.65 14.60 6.21
CA LYS A 451 -12.38 15.07 7.58
C LYS A 451 -10.89 15.06 7.93
N GLY A 452 -10.03 14.44 7.12
CA GLY A 452 -8.62 14.24 7.41
C GLY A 452 -7.73 14.21 6.16
N LYS A 453 -6.72 13.33 6.19
CA LYS A 453 -5.78 13.12 5.08
C LYS A 453 -6.33 12.07 4.13
N ALA A 454 -6.47 12.41 2.86
CA ALA A 454 -6.85 11.45 1.82
C ALA A 454 -5.65 10.54 1.47
N LEU A 455 -4.45 11.11 1.39
CA LEU A 455 -3.21 10.40 1.11
C LEU A 455 -2.10 10.85 2.07
N SER A 456 -1.39 9.89 2.65
CA SER A 456 -0.19 10.11 3.48
C SER A 456 1.00 9.35 2.89
N ILE A 457 1.99 10.08 2.40
CA ILE A 457 3.28 9.60 1.86
C ILE A 457 4.46 10.22 2.61
N ASP A 458 4.25 10.54 3.89
CA ASP A 458 5.24 11.12 4.79
C ASP A 458 6.55 10.28 4.77
N PHE A 459 7.70 10.91 4.52
CA PHE A 459 9.00 10.24 4.40
C PHE A 459 9.10 9.11 3.37
N ALA A 460 8.15 8.99 2.43
CA ALA A 460 8.24 7.98 1.39
C ALA A 460 9.36 8.30 0.39
N SER A 461 9.97 7.25 -0.17
CA SER A 461 10.97 7.35 -1.23
C SER A 461 10.42 6.70 -2.49
N ILE A 462 10.24 7.49 -3.54
CA ILE A 462 9.73 7.08 -4.85
C ILE A 462 10.84 7.34 -5.85
N ALA A 463 11.46 6.27 -6.35
CA ALA A 463 12.57 6.38 -7.31
C ALA A 463 12.08 6.71 -8.73
N GLY A 464 10.82 6.39 -9.06
CA GLY A 464 10.17 6.80 -10.30
C GLY A 464 9.33 8.06 -10.15
N ASN A 465 8.18 8.07 -10.82
CA ASN A 465 7.24 9.19 -10.81
C ASN A 465 6.14 9.01 -9.77
N PHE A 466 5.62 10.13 -9.26
CA PHE A 466 4.33 10.21 -8.61
C PHE A 466 3.29 10.79 -9.59
N PHE A 467 2.33 9.97 -10.02
CA PHE A 467 1.30 10.39 -10.98
C PHE A 467 -0.09 10.41 -10.36
N ALA A 468 -0.61 11.60 -10.14
CA ALA A 468 -1.99 11.84 -9.73
C ALA A 468 -2.63 12.78 -10.77
N ARG A 469 -2.88 12.24 -11.97
CA ARG A 469 -3.32 13.00 -13.15
C ARG A 469 -4.58 12.42 -13.80
N ASP A 470 -5.04 13.07 -14.86
CA ASP A 470 -6.12 12.60 -15.75
C ASP A 470 -7.41 12.29 -14.99
N GLY A 471 -7.96 13.29 -14.29
CA GLY A 471 -9.21 13.16 -13.53
C GLY A 471 -9.06 12.64 -12.09
N PHE A 472 -7.83 12.60 -11.56
CA PHE A 472 -7.59 12.31 -10.15
C PHE A 472 -8.31 13.32 -9.24
N THR A 473 -9.01 12.81 -8.22
CA THR A 473 -9.72 13.63 -7.22
C THR A 473 -9.31 13.23 -5.81
N ALA A 474 -8.87 14.19 -5.00
CA ALA A 474 -8.62 14.01 -3.58
C ALA A 474 -9.55 14.91 -2.75
N ASN A 475 -10.42 14.30 -1.96
CA ASN A 475 -11.27 14.97 -0.98
C ASN A 475 -10.64 14.80 0.41
N GLY A 476 -9.85 15.78 0.84
CA GLY A 476 -8.98 15.71 2.02
C GLY A 476 -7.54 16.11 1.69
N GLU A 477 -6.66 16.15 2.69
CA GLU A 477 -5.26 16.56 2.52
C GLU A 477 -4.43 15.47 1.82
N ILE A 478 -3.61 15.86 0.84
CA ILE A 478 -2.46 15.08 0.37
C ILE A 478 -1.25 15.51 1.19
N CYS A 479 -0.78 14.61 2.04
CA CYS A 479 0.28 14.88 3.01
C CYS A 479 1.54 14.08 2.66
N GLY A 480 2.64 14.77 2.36
CA GLY A 480 3.93 14.18 2.03
C GLY A 480 5.11 14.97 2.56
N PRO A 481 5.16 15.30 3.87
CA PRO A 481 6.32 15.95 4.43
C PRO A 481 7.56 15.07 4.25
N SER A 482 8.66 15.69 3.82
CA SER A 482 9.95 15.04 3.56
C SER A 482 9.87 13.85 2.59
N VAL A 483 8.86 13.82 1.71
CA VAL A 483 8.81 12.85 0.61
C VAL A 483 9.94 13.10 -0.37
N ARG A 484 10.55 12.03 -0.87
CA ARG A 484 11.55 12.08 -1.95
C ARG A 484 10.97 11.47 -3.21
N VAL A 485 10.89 12.25 -4.28
CA VAL A 485 10.49 11.79 -5.61
C VAL A 485 11.59 12.15 -6.59
N GLU A 486 12.27 11.11 -7.11
CA GLU A 486 13.39 11.30 -8.03
C GLU A 486 12.93 11.68 -9.44
N GLY A 487 11.73 11.23 -9.84
CA GLY A 487 11.07 11.63 -11.08
C GLY A 487 10.08 12.78 -10.91
N ASP A 488 8.98 12.71 -11.67
CA ASP A 488 7.96 13.74 -11.72
C ASP A 488 6.93 13.56 -10.60
N PHE A 489 6.63 14.63 -9.85
CA PHE A 489 5.43 14.75 -9.03
C PHE A 489 4.35 15.47 -9.85
N SER A 490 3.48 14.71 -10.53
CA SER A 490 2.49 15.26 -11.45
C SER A 490 1.09 15.26 -10.84
N LEU A 491 0.51 16.46 -10.78
CA LEU A 491 -0.89 16.72 -10.42
C LEU A 491 -1.68 17.25 -11.63
N CYS A 492 -1.31 16.85 -12.85
CA CYS A 492 -1.90 17.40 -14.06
C CYS A 492 -3.40 17.09 -14.13
N ASP A 493 -4.25 18.09 -14.32
CA ASP A 493 -5.72 17.94 -14.37
C ASP A 493 -6.32 17.24 -13.14
N ALA A 494 -5.65 17.38 -11.98
CA ALA A 494 -6.13 16.89 -10.69
C ALA A 494 -7.06 17.89 -9.99
N THR A 495 -8.01 17.37 -9.22
CA THR A 495 -8.88 18.16 -8.33
C THR A 495 -8.55 17.87 -6.87
N LEU A 496 -8.07 18.87 -6.15
CA LEU A 496 -7.72 18.78 -4.73
C LEU A 496 -8.70 19.62 -3.90
N ASN A 497 -9.56 18.95 -3.14
CA ASN A 497 -10.61 19.57 -2.35
C ASN A 497 -10.29 19.47 -0.85
N ASN A 498 -9.90 20.59 -0.24
CA ASN A 498 -9.78 20.69 1.20
C ASN A 498 -10.03 22.14 1.67
N HIS A 499 -11.24 22.64 1.43
CA HIS A 499 -11.63 24.03 1.64
C HIS A 499 -11.12 24.62 2.97
N GLY A 500 -10.45 25.78 2.90
CA GLY A 500 -9.90 26.50 4.05
C GLY A 500 -8.71 25.83 4.77
N ARG A 501 -8.40 24.57 4.47
CA ARG A 501 -7.30 23.77 5.04
C ARG A 501 -6.22 23.51 3.98
N ILE A 502 -5.19 22.76 4.36
CA ILE A 502 -4.10 22.42 3.45
C ILE A 502 -4.55 21.27 2.54
N ALA A 503 -4.62 21.53 1.24
CA ALA A 503 -4.96 20.51 0.24
C ALA A 503 -3.74 19.70 -0.18
N LEU A 504 -2.58 20.35 -0.28
CA LEU A 504 -1.30 19.73 -0.63
C LEU A 504 -0.23 20.18 0.35
N HIS A 505 0.37 19.24 1.08
CA HIS A 505 1.39 19.50 2.09
C HIS A 505 2.67 18.73 1.75
N LEU A 506 3.70 19.46 1.31
CA LEU A 506 4.98 18.93 0.85
C LEU A 506 6.16 19.57 1.60
N ASP A 507 6.00 19.76 2.92
CA ASP A 507 7.01 20.41 3.75
C ASP A 507 8.33 19.60 3.74
N GLY A 508 9.42 20.22 3.31
CA GLY A 508 10.73 19.58 3.21
C GLY A 508 10.84 18.50 2.11
N ALA A 509 9.87 18.41 1.20
CA ALA A 509 9.91 17.45 0.10
C ALA A 509 11.08 17.73 -0.85
N THR A 510 11.68 16.67 -1.41
CA THR A 510 12.67 16.75 -2.49
C THR A 510 12.05 16.18 -3.76
N ILE A 511 11.82 17.03 -4.75
CA ILE A 511 11.09 16.69 -5.97
C ILE A 511 11.91 17.15 -7.17
N ASN A 512 12.14 16.27 -8.14
CA ASN A 512 12.81 16.67 -9.37
C ASN A 512 11.91 17.62 -10.19
N THR A 513 10.74 17.16 -10.65
CA THR A 513 9.79 18.03 -11.36
C THR A 513 8.44 18.06 -10.68
N LEU A 514 7.97 19.23 -10.23
CA LEU A 514 6.60 19.41 -9.73
C LEU A 514 5.70 19.98 -10.84
N ARG A 515 4.67 19.24 -11.26
CA ARG A 515 3.73 19.68 -12.32
C ARG A 515 2.35 19.99 -11.75
N LEU A 516 1.91 21.24 -11.93
CA LEU A 516 0.63 21.77 -11.49
C LEU A 516 -0.25 22.25 -12.67
N VAL A 517 -0.06 21.66 -13.86
CA VAL A 517 -0.76 22.08 -15.08
C VAL A 517 -2.22 21.61 -15.03
N GLY A 518 -3.19 22.52 -15.13
CA GLY A 518 -4.62 22.16 -15.08
C GLY A 518 -5.12 21.75 -13.69
N THR A 519 -4.29 21.82 -12.65
CA THR A 519 -4.67 21.45 -11.28
C THR A 519 -5.67 22.44 -10.69
N LEU A 520 -6.79 21.93 -10.19
CA LEU A 520 -7.78 22.66 -9.42
C LEU A 520 -7.55 22.42 -7.94
N VAL A 521 -7.31 23.48 -7.18
CA VAL A 521 -7.02 23.39 -5.74
C VAL A 521 -7.98 24.31 -4.98
N ASP A 522 -8.89 23.71 -4.22
CA ASP A 522 -9.71 24.39 -3.21
C ASP A 522 -9.07 24.20 -1.83
N GLY A 523 -8.12 25.07 -1.49
CA GLY A 523 -7.37 25.02 -0.24
C GLY A 523 -6.00 25.67 -0.34
N LYS A 524 -5.14 25.34 0.62
CA LYS A 524 -3.76 25.85 0.73
C LYS A 524 -2.77 24.83 0.16
N ILE A 525 -1.71 25.32 -0.46
CA ILE A 525 -0.58 24.54 -0.94
C ILE A 525 0.62 24.90 -0.08
N ASP A 526 1.13 23.94 0.70
CA ASP A 526 2.29 24.12 1.54
C ASP A 526 3.53 23.45 0.91
N LEU A 527 4.45 24.28 0.43
CA LEU A 527 5.77 23.95 -0.11
C LEU A 527 6.89 24.47 0.80
N THR A 528 6.62 24.67 2.09
CA THR A 528 7.61 25.10 3.08
C THR A 528 8.84 24.20 3.00
N ARG A 529 10.05 24.78 2.97
CA ARG A 529 11.34 24.05 2.88
C ARG A 529 11.46 23.01 1.75
N ALA A 530 10.56 22.99 0.77
CA ALA A 530 10.62 22.06 -0.35
C ALA A 530 11.78 22.40 -1.29
N THR A 531 12.46 21.38 -1.81
CA THR A 531 13.49 21.50 -2.84
C THR A 531 12.94 20.96 -4.15
N ILE A 532 12.77 21.85 -5.14
CA ILE A 532 12.15 21.55 -6.43
C ILE A 532 13.15 21.92 -7.53
N THR A 533 13.55 20.97 -8.39
CA THR A 533 14.40 21.30 -9.53
C THR A 533 13.60 22.10 -10.57
N ASP A 534 12.51 21.54 -11.08
CA ASP A 534 11.68 22.16 -12.10
C ASP A 534 10.23 22.31 -11.63
N LEU A 535 9.76 23.55 -11.50
CA LEU A 535 8.35 23.84 -11.20
C LEU A 535 7.58 24.16 -12.49
N ARG A 536 6.67 23.28 -12.91
CA ARG A 536 5.85 23.47 -14.11
C ARG A 536 4.42 23.89 -13.75
N THR A 537 4.04 25.10 -14.13
CA THR A 537 2.68 25.64 -13.91
C THR A 537 1.92 25.81 -15.22
N PRO A 538 0.61 26.12 -15.19
CA PRO A 538 -0.18 26.39 -16.40
C PRO A 538 0.41 27.51 -17.27
N ASN A 539 0.20 27.44 -18.58
CA ASN A 539 0.70 28.44 -19.54
C ASN A 539 -0.20 29.69 -19.65
N THR A 540 -1.47 29.59 -19.26
CA THR A 540 -2.49 30.62 -19.49
C THR A 540 -3.12 31.19 -18.21
N SER A 541 -2.89 30.56 -17.05
CA SER A 541 -3.45 30.96 -15.76
C SER A 541 -2.42 30.85 -14.63
N ILE A 542 -2.69 31.52 -13.50
CA ILE A 542 -1.94 31.31 -12.26
C ILE A 542 -2.36 29.97 -11.62
N PRO A 543 -1.46 29.29 -10.89
CA PRO A 543 -1.85 28.12 -10.12
C PRO A 543 -2.98 28.46 -9.12
N ASN A 544 -3.92 27.54 -8.97
CA ASN A 544 -4.98 27.63 -7.96
C ASN A 544 -4.43 27.35 -6.55
N GLY A 545 -5.15 27.82 -5.53
CA GLY A 545 -4.79 27.60 -4.13
C GLY A 545 -3.86 28.65 -3.53
N GLN A 546 -3.89 28.77 -2.20
CA GLN A 546 -3.09 29.72 -1.44
C GLN A 546 -1.70 29.15 -1.15
N LEU A 547 -0.64 29.81 -1.63
CA LEU A 547 0.73 29.31 -1.53
C LEU A 547 1.40 29.65 -0.19
N ILE A 548 1.95 28.64 0.49
CA ILE A 548 2.90 28.77 1.60
C ILE A 548 4.22 28.18 1.11
N ALA A 549 5.28 28.98 1.07
CA ALA A 549 6.53 28.61 0.38
C ALA A 549 7.79 28.99 1.17
N THR A 550 7.66 29.22 2.48
CA THR A 550 8.77 29.72 3.29
C THR A 550 9.93 28.74 3.30
N GLY A 551 11.11 29.17 2.87
CA GLY A 551 12.32 28.34 2.85
C GLY A 551 12.41 27.41 1.65
N TRP A 552 11.48 27.48 0.68
CA TRP A 552 11.57 26.66 -0.53
C TRP A 552 12.82 26.99 -1.36
N GLN A 553 13.25 26.03 -2.17
CA GLN A 553 14.35 26.16 -3.10
C GLN A 553 13.87 25.71 -4.48
N ILE A 554 14.01 26.57 -5.48
CA ILE A 554 13.59 26.29 -6.86
C ILE A 554 14.75 26.57 -7.81
N ASN A 555 15.08 25.61 -8.68
CA ASN A 555 16.12 25.77 -9.68
C ASN A 555 15.59 26.44 -10.96
N ASP A 556 14.50 25.94 -11.56
CA ASP A 556 13.82 26.57 -12.69
C ASP A 556 12.29 26.49 -12.58
N VAL A 557 11.62 27.35 -13.35
CA VAL A 557 10.17 27.51 -13.36
C VAL A 557 9.68 27.60 -14.80
N HIS A 558 8.56 26.97 -15.12
CA HIS A 558 7.91 27.01 -16.44
C HIS A 558 6.44 27.43 -16.34
N GLY A 559 5.87 27.85 -17.47
CA GLY A 559 4.49 28.32 -17.57
C GLY A 559 4.35 29.84 -17.47
N LEU A 560 3.13 30.32 -17.21
CA LEU A 560 2.81 31.74 -17.17
C LEU A 560 3.66 32.50 -16.15
N ILE A 561 3.96 31.89 -15.00
CA ILE A 561 4.76 32.51 -13.95
C ILE A 561 6.25 32.64 -14.30
N ARG A 562 6.71 32.06 -15.42
CA ARG A 562 8.05 32.28 -15.98
C ARG A 562 8.07 33.47 -16.95
N THR A 563 7.00 33.63 -17.73
CA THR A 563 6.92 34.63 -18.80
C THR A 563 6.28 35.95 -18.35
N ASP A 564 5.46 35.92 -17.31
CA ASP A 564 4.81 37.09 -16.73
C ASP A 564 5.09 37.19 -15.23
N ARG A 565 5.99 38.12 -14.86
CA ARG A 565 6.29 38.46 -13.46
C ARG A 565 5.05 38.86 -12.67
N ARG A 566 4.05 39.51 -13.27
CA ARG A 566 2.82 39.89 -12.55
C ARG A 566 2.00 38.67 -12.14
N ALA A 567 2.03 37.60 -12.94
CA ALA A 567 1.42 36.33 -12.58
C ALA A 567 2.15 35.68 -11.39
N ALA A 568 3.48 35.66 -11.42
CA ALA A 568 4.32 35.22 -10.29
C ALA A 568 4.04 36.00 -8.99
N GLU A 569 3.95 37.33 -9.05
CA GLU A 569 3.64 38.17 -7.88
C GLU A 569 2.25 37.88 -7.33
N ARG A 570 1.24 37.73 -8.19
CA ARG A 570 -0.13 37.39 -7.76
C ARG A 570 -0.17 36.06 -7.04
N TRP A 571 0.57 35.06 -7.50
CA TRP A 571 0.63 33.77 -6.84
C TRP A 571 1.36 33.84 -5.50
N LEU A 572 2.50 34.53 -5.40
CA LEU A 572 3.17 34.78 -4.12
C LEU A 572 2.30 35.60 -3.14
N ASN A 573 1.43 36.46 -3.65
CA ASN A 573 0.47 37.23 -2.87
C ASN A 573 -0.73 36.42 -2.39
N SER A 574 -0.93 35.21 -2.92
CA SER A 574 -2.02 34.32 -2.48
C SER A 574 -1.79 33.73 -1.08
N ALA A 575 -0.63 33.98 -0.47
CA ALA A 575 -0.30 33.49 0.85
C ALA A 575 -1.39 33.86 1.89
N PRO A 576 -1.80 32.93 2.77
CA PRO A 576 -2.82 33.20 3.77
C PRO A 576 -2.42 34.34 4.71
N GLU A 577 -3.37 35.20 5.11
CA GLU A 577 -3.10 36.34 6.01
C GLU A 577 -2.53 35.94 7.38
N ASN A 578 -2.82 34.71 7.82
CA ASN A 578 -2.35 34.18 9.10
C ASN A 578 -0.88 33.71 9.07
N VAL A 579 -0.21 33.75 7.91
CA VAL A 579 1.21 33.38 7.76
C VAL A 579 2.05 34.66 7.75
N ALA A 580 3.06 34.72 8.64
CA ALA A 580 3.97 35.87 8.70
C ALA A 580 4.68 36.07 7.36
N PHE A 581 4.71 37.32 6.88
CA PHE A 581 5.33 37.64 5.60
C PHE A 581 6.83 37.31 5.62
N SER A 582 7.26 36.50 4.65
CA SER A 582 8.66 36.22 4.38
C SER A 582 9.05 36.71 2.99
N ALA A 583 10.18 37.42 2.90
CA ALA A 583 10.75 37.84 1.63
C ALA A 583 11.52 36.72 0.91
N GLN A 584 11.82 35.60 1.60
CA GLN A 584 12.64 34.53 1.04
C GLN A 584 12.01 33.88 -0.21
N PRO A 585 10.69 33.58 -0.28
CA PRO A 585 10.11 32.96 -1.46
C PRO A 585 10.21 33.84 -2.70
N TRP A 586 10.10 35.16 -2.52
CA TRP A 586 10.25 36.18 -3.56
C TRP A 586 11.68 36.22 -4.10
N ARG A 587 12.68 36.13 -3.22
CA ARG A 587 14.09 36.12 -3.60
C ARG A 587 14.47 34.84 -4.35
N ALA A 588 13.94 33.70 -3.91
CA ALA A 588 14.15 32.43 -4.61
C ALA A 588 13.65 32.49 -6.06
N LEU A 589 12.43 33.01 -6.27
CA LEU A 589 11.89 33.18 -7.61
C LEU A 589 12.68 34.25 -8.41
N ALA A 590 13.08 35.35 -7.80
CA ALA A 590 13.91 36.37 -8.47
C ALA A 590 15.25 35.81 -8.96
N ALA A 591 15.86 34.89 -8.20
CA ALA A 591 17.08 34.20 -8.64
C ALA A 591 16.85 33.34 -9.89
N VAL A 592 15.66 32.74 -10.05
CA VAL A 592 15.28 32.02 -11.28
C VAL A 592 15.20 32.97 -12.47
N TYR A 593 14.52 34.12 -12.31
CA TYR A 593 14.44 35.16 -13.35
C TYR A 593 15.82 35.68 -13.78
N ASP A 594 16.74 35.83 -12.82
CA ASP A 594 18.10 36.29 -13.08
C ASP A 594 18.90 35.27 -13.92
N ARG A 595 18.85 33.99 -13.52
CA ARG A 595 19.46 32.87 -14.28
C ARG A 595 18.89 32.76 -15.69
N ASN A 596 17.60 33.06 -15.85
CA ASN A 596 16.90 33.03 -17.14
C ASN A 596 17.13 34.30 -18.00
N GLY A 597 18.05 35.19 -17.62
CA GLY A 597 18.41 36.36 -18.42
C GLY A 597 17.37 37.48 -18.38
N GLN A 598 16.55 37.57 -17.33
CA GLN A 598 15.51 38.58 -17.16
C GLN A 598 15.81 39.57 -16.02
N PRO A 599 16.92 40.32 -16.05
CA PRO A 599 17.37 41.17 -14.94
C PRO A 599 16.41 42.34 -14.63
N GLY A 600 15.55 42.73 -15.57
CA GLY A 600 14.49 43.72 -15.34
C GLY A 600 13.42 43.20 -14.39
N ASP A 601 12.98 41.96 -14.59
CA ASP A 601 11.93 41.35 -13.77
C ASP A 601 12.46 40.85 -12.42
N THR A 602 13.71 40.38 -12.35
CA THR A 602 14.43 40.12 -11.09
C THR A 602 14.38 41.33 -10.16
N ARG A 603 14.79 42.51 -10.66
CA ARG A 603 14.80 43.75 -9.88
C ARG A 603 13.41 44.15 -9.40
N ARG A 604 12.41 44.03 -10.27
CA ARG A 604 11.01 44.36 -9.94
C ARG A 604 10.47 43.45 -8.85
N LEU A 605 10.73 42.14 -8.93
CA LEU A 605 10.25 41.17 -7.94
C LEU A 605 10.92 41.38 -6.57
N GLN A 606 12.24 41.63 -6.55
CA GLN A 606 12.98 41.96 -5.33
C GLN A 606 12.53 43.30 -4.72
N PHE A 607 12.24 44.30 -5.56
CA PHE A 607 11.67 45.57 -5.12
C PHE A 607 10.28 45.38 -4.49
N SER A 608 9.38 44.64 -5.13
CA SER A 608 8.05 44.31 -4.59
C SER A 608 8.15 43.63 -3.22
N ALA A 609 9.09 42.70 -3.07
CA ALA A 609 9.38 42.05 -1.79
C ALA A 609 9.85 43.06 -0.73
N ALA A 610 10.84 43.91 -1.06
CA ALA A 610 11.36 44.93 -0.14
C ALA A 610 10.27 45.91 0.32
N ASN A 611 9.39 46.33 -0.60
CA ASN A 611 8.29 47.23 -0.30
C ASN A 611 7.30 46.61 0.72
N LYS A 612 7.04 45.30 0.60
CA LYS A 612 6.25 44.54 1.57
C LYS A 612 6.94 44.40 2.92
N VAL A 613 8.25 44.11 2.96
CA VAL A 613 9.02 44.10 4.22
C VAL A 613 8.90 45.46 4.92
N THR A 614 8.96 46.57 4.19
CA THR A 614 8.80 47.93 4.74
C THR A 614 7.41 48.17 5.32
N ARG A 615 6.34 47.70 4.66
CA ARG A 615 4.97 47.82 5.19
C ARG A 615 4.79 47.05 6.51
N HIS A 616 5.39 45.87 6.60
CA HIS A 616 5.32 44.99 7.77
C HIS A 616 6.44 45.23 8.80
N SER A 617 7.29 46.25 8.64
CA SER A 617 8.39 46.51 9.58
C SER A 617 7.94 47.16 10.88
N THR A 618 8.80 47.16 11.89
CA THR A 618 8.55 47.82 13.18
C THR A 618 8.44 49.34 13.03
N LEU A 619 7.68 50.00 13.91
CA LEU A 619 7.41 51.45 13.86
C LEU A 619 8.69 52.30 13.78
N TRP A 620 9.75 51.91 14.50
CA TRP A 620 11.03 52.63 14.55
C TRP A 620 11.87 52.54 13.27
N SER A 621 11.74 51.47 12.49
CA SER A 621 12.52 51.27 11.25
C SER A 621 11.80 51.76 9.99
N LYS A 622 10.48 52.00 10.07
CA LYS A 622 9.66 52.48 8.96
C LYS A 622 10.13 53.80 8.33
N PRO A 623 10.41 54.89 9.08
CA PRO A 623 10.76 56.16 8.46
C PRO A 623 12.07 56.09 7.67
N LEU A 624 13.08 55.39 8.19
CA LEU A 624 14.36 55.19 7.51
C LEU A 624 14.19 54.39 6.21
N ARG A 625 13.38 53.32 6.25
CA ARG A 625 13.08 52.51 5.07
C ARG A 625 12.26 53.26 4.03
N TRP A 626 11.35 54.13 4.46
CA TRP A 626 10.56 54.97 3.57
C TRP A 626 11.43 56.03 2.88
N LEU A 627 12.36 56.64 3.62
CA LEU A 627 13.37 57.52 3.03
C LEU A 627 14.24 56.78 2.00
N TYR A 628 14.70 55.56 2.31
CA TYR A 628 15.49 54.74 1.38
C TYR A 628 14.69 54.31 0.13
N LEU A 629 13.38 54.07 0.27
CA LEU A 629 12.46 53.85 -0.84
C LEU A 629 12.39 55.08 -1.75
N LEU A 630 12.20 56.27 -1.17
CA LEU A 630 11.99 57.52 -1.89
C LEU A 630 13.26 58.01 -2.62
N VAL A 631 14.44 57.81 -2.02
CA VAL A 631 15.72 58.27 -2.59
C VAL A 631 16.32 57.28 -3.59
N ALA A 632 16.28 55.97 -3.30
CA ALA A 632 17.01 54.95 -4.07
C ALA A 632 16.16 53.76 -4.53
N GLY A 633 14.84 53.77 -4.27
CA GLY A 633 13.97 52.63 -4.59
C GLY A 633 14.43 51.34 -3.89
N HIS A 634 14.83 51.44 -2.62
CA HIS A 634 15.47 50.35 -1.86
C HIS A 634 16.79 49.80 -2.48
N GLY A 635 17.48 50.60 -3.30
CA GLY A 635 18.71 50.21 -4.00
C GLY A 635 18.48 49.55 -5.36
N TYR A 636 17.22 49.30 -5.75
CA TYR A 636 16.87 48.70 -7.03
C TYR A 636 16.68 49.72 -8.16
N TYR A 637 16.38 50.99 -7.82
CA TYR A 637 16.17 52.09 -8.78
C TYR A 637 17.03 53.31 -8.44
N PRO A 638 18.37 53.21 -8.58
CA PRO A 638 19.28 54.29 -8.17
C PRO A 638 19.18 55.54 -9.04
N LEU A 639 18.61 55.45 -10.25
CA LEU A 639 18.37 56.60 -11.11
C LEU A 639 17.39 57.62 -10.51
N LEU A 640 16.61 57.25 -9.49
CA LEU A 640 15.79 58.20 -8.72
C LEU A 640 16.66 59.29 -8.06
N ALA A 641 17.92 59.00 -7.72
CA ALA A 641 18.85 60.00 -7.19
C ALA A 641 19.12 61.14 -8.18
N ILE A 642 19.01 60.91 -9.50
CA ILE A 642 19.14 61.97 -10.51
C ILE A 642 18.00 62.98 -10.37
N LEU A 643 16.76 62.52 -10.13
CA LEU A 643 15.64 63.43 -9.90
C LEU A 643 15.86 64.30 -8.66
N TRP A 644 16.42 63.72 -7.59
CA TRP A 644 16.78 64.45 -6.38
C TRP A 644 17.92 65.45 -6.59
N LEU A 645 18.91 65.10 -7.44
CA LEU A 645 19.97 66.03 -7.84
C LEU A 645 19.44 67.18 -8.69
N ILE A 646 18.55 66.90 -9.65
CA ILE A 646 17.87 67.94 -10.45
C ILE A 646 17.01 68.83 -9.54
N LEU A 647 16.29 68.25 -8.58
CA LEU A 647 15.49 69.02 -7.62
C LEU A 647 16.38 69.89 -6.72
N ALA A 648 17.48 69.36 -6.20
CA ALA A 648 18.44 70.12 -5.39
C ALA A 648 19.06 71.28 -6.18
N LEU A 649 19.38 71.04 -7.46
CA LEU A 649 19.86 72.08 -8.38
C LEU A 649 18.79 73.15 -8.65
N GLY A 650 17.54 72.74 -8.87
CA GLY A 650 16.41 73.66 -9.07
C GLY A 650 16.13 74.52 -7.84
N ILE A 651 16.10 73.92 -6.64
CA ILE A 651 15.94 74.64 -5.37
C ILE A 651 17.12 75.59 -5.15
N GLY A 652 18.35 75.14 -5.40
CA GLY A 652 19.55 75.98 -5.30
C GLY A 652 19.48 77.16 -6.26
N SER A 653 19.07 76.94 -7.51
CA SER A 653 18.93 77.99 -8.52
C SER A 653 17.85 79.00 -8.11
N ALA A 654 16.69 78.53 -7.64
CA ALA A 654 15.61 79.41 -7.16
C ALA A 654 16.00 80.19 -5.90
N LEU A 655 16.76 79.57 -4.98
CA LEU A 655 17.27 80.22 -3.78
C LEU A 655 18.25 81.34 -4.14
N VAL A 656 19.12 81.10 -5.12
CA VAL A 656 20.10 82.09 -5.63
C VAL A 656 19.38 83.21 -6.39
N GLU A 657 18.43 82.88 -7.26
CA GLU A 657 17.59 83.83 -8.01
C GLU A 657 16.79 84.76 -7.07
N SER A 658 16.16 84.20 -6.04
CA SER A 658 15.31 84.97 -5.12
C SER A 658 16.11 85.86 -4.16
N ASN A 659 17.44 85.68 -4.07
CA ASN A 659 18.31 86.39 -3.14
C ASN A 659 19.54 86.97 -3.85
N ARG A 660 19.38 87.46 -5.09
CA ARG A 660 20.48 88.07 -5.88
C ARG A 660 21.24 89.16 -5.12
N ASP A 661 20.57 89.94 -4.28
CA ASP A 661 21.17 90.99 -3.44
C ASP A 661 22.13 90.50 -2.36
N ASP A 662 22.15 89.19 -2.08
CA ASP A 662 23.03 88.59 -1.08
C ASP A 662 24.38 88.13 -1.65
N PHE A 663 24.55 88.17 -2.96
CA PHE A 663 25.77 87.75 -3.64
C PHE A 663 26.58 88.96 -4.09
N ILE A 664 27.84 88.99 -3.67
CA ILE A 664 28.83 90.02 -4.01
C ILE A 664 30.02 89.38 -4.75
N PRO A 665 30.75 90.12 -5.59
CA PRO A 665 31.95 89.61 -6.23
C PRO A 665 33.01 89.13 -5.22
N THR A 666 33.67 88.02 -5.53
CA THR A 666 34.69 87.38 -4.67
C THR A 666 36.06 88.03 -4.84
N ALA A 667 36.34 88.60 -6.01
CA ALA A 667 37.48 89.49 -6.17
C ALA A 667 37.26 90.74 -5.31
N ASN A 668 38.29 91.16 -4.56
CA ASN A 668 38.24 92.41 -3.80
C ASN A 668 38.15 93.58 -4.78
N LEU A 669 36.92 93.97 -5.16
CA LEU A 669 36.64 95.23 -5.85
C LEU A 669 36.74 96.45 -4.92
N GLY A 670 37.17 96.24 -3.67
CA GLY A 670 37.69 97.29 -2.81
C GLY A 670 39.08 97.74 -3.29
N SER A 671 39.15 98.33 -4.48
CA SER A 671 40.20 99.26 -4.93
C SER A 671 39.69 100.08 -6.13
N ALA A 672 38.45 100.57 -6.08
CA ALA A 672 38.05 101.78 -6.79
C ALA A 672 37.39 102.79 -5.84
N GLN A 673 37.79 102.80 -4.56
CA GLN A 673 37.92 104.06 -3.84
C GLN A 673 39.33 104.57 -4.11
N ASN A 674 39.50 105.18 -5.29
CA ASN A 674 40.54 106.11 -5.71
C ASN A 674 40.62 106.09 -7.24
N LEU A 675 39.59 106.61 -7.90
CA LEU A 675 39.73 107.20 -9.22
C LEU A 675 38.82 108.43 -9.25
N ASP A 676 39.49 109.57 -9.30
CA ASP A 676 39.04 110.92 -9.53
C ASP A 676 37.57 111.29 -9.25
N SER A 677 37.44 112.17 -8.25
CA SER A 677 36.44 113.22 -8.19
C SER A 677 36.31 113.97 -9.53
N SER A 678 35.37 113.55 -10.39
CA SER A 678 34.65 114.44 -11.33
C SER A 678 33.72 113.65 -12.26
N SER A 679 32.60 113.14 -11.74
CA SER A 679 31.38 113.04 -12.54
C SER A 679 30.16 112.97 -11.61
N THR A 680 29.25 113.92 -11.81
CA THR A 680 27.92 113.96 -11.23
C THR A 680 27.04 112.97 -11.97
N ASP A 681 27.02 111.72 -11.52
CA ASP A 681 25.95 110.78 -11.82
C ASP A 681 25.63 110.00 -10.53
N ASP A 682 24.46 110.28 -9.97
CA ASP A 682 23.99 109.89 -8.63
C ASP A 682 23.37 108.48 -8.64
N SER A 683 23.90 107.57 -9.48
CA SER A 683 23.22 106.33 -9.86
C SER A 683 24.02 105.05 -9.65
N ILE A 684 25.20 105.09 -9.03
CA ILE A 684 25.97 103.87 -8.70
C ILE A 684 25.82 103.54 -7.21
N PRO A 685 25.07 102.48 -6.85
CA PRO A 685 24.90 102.09 -5.45
C PRO A 685 26.24 101.63 -4.83
N PRO A 686 26.47 101.90 -3.52
CA PRO A 686 27.77 101.70 -2.86
C PRO A 686 28.20 100.23 -2.69
N THR A 687 27.38 99.26 -3.13
CA THR A 687 27.68 97.83 -3.05
C THR A 687 27.23 97.15 -4.34
N ILE A 688 28.18 96.60 -5.10
CA ILE A 688 27.87 95.79 -6.29
C ILE A 688 27.32 94.44 -5.83
N THR A 689 26.04 94.19 -6.07
CA THR A 689 25.36 92.90 -5.84
C THR A 689 24.90 92.26 -7.14
N ALA A 690 24.57 90.98 -7.11
CA ALA A 690 24.14 90.23 -8.28
C ALA A 690 22.71 90.57 -8.79
N ASN A 691 22.05 91.56 -8.19
CA ASN A 691 20.76 92.09 -8.62
C ASN A 691 20.90 93.25 -9.62
N LEU A 692 22.09 93.86 -9.69
CA LEU A 692 22.43 94.87 -10.69
C LEU A 692 22.48 94.24 -12.08
N ALA A 693 22.11 95.02 -13.09
CA ALA A 693 22.16 94.59 -14.50
C ALA A 693 23.62 94.33 -14.92
N CYS A 694 23.85 93.31 -15.75
CA CYS A 694 25.21 92.81 -16.04
C CYS A 694 26.11 93.84 -16.76
N ASP A 695 25.52 94.76 -17.50
CA ASP A 695 26.20 95.90 -18.13
C ASP A 695 26.80 96.90 -17.13
N GLN A 696 26.43 96.80 -15.86
CA GLN A 696 26.94 97.64 -14.77
C GLN A 696 28.11 97.00 -14.01
N TYR A 697 28.60 95.83 -14.44
CA TYR A 697 29.72 95.16 -13.79
C TYR A 697 31.08 95.70 -14.29
N PRO A 698 32.12 95.79 -13.42
CA PRO A 698 33.46 96.25 -13.82
C PRO A 698 34.13 95.35 -14.88
N ASP A 699 35.11 95.90 -15.62
CA ASP A 699 35.80 95.31 -16.78
C ASP A 699 35.81 93.77 -16.86
N ASN A 700 35.07 93.23 -17.83
CA ASN A 700 35.01 91.82 -18.20
C ASN A 700 34.61 90.82 -17.08
N TYR A 701 33.94 91.29 -16.02
CA TYR A 701 33.42 90.38 -14.99
C TYR A 701 32.24 89.53 -15.51
N PRO A 702 32.21 88.22 -15.26
CA PRO A 702 31.15 87.35 -15.78
C PRO A 702 29.77 87.70 -15.19
N CYS A 703 28.73 87.70 -16.04
CA CYS A 703 27.34 87.89 -15.61
C CYS A 703 26.95 86.88 -14.53
N PHE A 704 26.17 87.32 -13.55
CA PHE A 704 25.65 86.41 -12.54
C PHE A 704 24.48 85.62 -13.10
N GLU A 705 24.74 84.34 -13.33
CA GLU A 705 23.77 83.36 -13.80
C GLU A 705 23.46 82.36 -12.68
N PRO A 706 22.28 82.47 -12.01
CA PRO A 706 21.92 81.69 -10.83
C PRO A 706 21.99 80.17 -11.02
N VAL A 707 21.68 79.68 -12.22
CA VAL A 707 21.72 78.25 -12.54
C VAL A 707 23.16 77.72 -12.57
N THR A 708 24.08 78.43 -13.23
CA THR A 708 25.52 78.08 -13.25
C THR A 708 26.16 78.23 -11.88
N TYR A 709 25.76 79.25 -11.10
CA TYR A 709 26.21 79.40 -9.72
C TYR A 709 25.75 78.23 -8.83
N ALA A 710 24.48 77.84 -8.93
CA ALA A 710 23.96 76.68 -8.23
C ALA A 710 24.61 75.38 -8.72
N LEU A 711 24.84 75.21 -10.02
CA LEU A 711 25.49 74.03 -10.59
C LEU A 711 26.90 73.81 -10.04
N THR A 712 27.67 74.89 -9.85
CA THR A 712 29.04 74.85 -9.32
C THR A 712 29.09 74.70 -7.79
N ASN A 713 28.11 75.24 -7.07
CA ASN A 713 28.12 75.23 -5.59
C ASN A 713 27.28 74.13 -4.95
N VAL A 714 26.31 73.57 -5.67
CA VAL A 714 25.41 72.51 -5.18
C VAL A 714 25.85 71.13 -5.68
N ILE A 715 26.21 70.97 -6.96
CA ILE A 715 26.55 69.67 -7.53
C ILE A 715 28.07 69.36 -7.37
N PRO A 716 28.44 68.25 -6.72
CA PRO A 716 29.85 67.89 -6.44
C PRO A 716 30.77 67.73 -7.65
N ALA A 717 30.22 67.24 -8.76
CA ALA A 717 30.99 66.74 -9.91
C ALA A 717 31.28 67.82 -10.98
N SER A 718 30.78 69.06 -10.81
CA SER A 718 31.02 70.16 -11.75
C SER A 718 32.35 70.91 -11.51
N ASN A 719 33.18 70.42 -10.58
CA ASN A 719 34.42 71.07 -10.15
C ASN A 719 35.54 70.97 -11.20
N GLY A 720 35.43 71.78 -12.24
CA GLY A 720 36.52 72.20 -13.10
C GLY A 720 36.95 73.65 -12.80
N ASN A 721 37.57 73.89 -11.63
CA ASN A 721 38.41 75.06 -11.29
C ASN A 721 37.73 76.45 -11.13
N PRO A 722 38.42 77.52 -10.67
CA PRO A 722 38.89 77.88 -9.31
C PRO A 722 38.20 79.14 -8.74
N ARG A 723 37.90 79.17 -7.43
CA ARG A 723 37.24 80.29 -6.67
C ARG A 723 35.92 80.79 -7.29
N PRO A 724 34.77 80.66 -6.61
CA PRO A 724 33.52 81.15 -7.19
C PRO A 724 33.61 82.66 -7.41
N ASP A 725 33.33 83.15 -8.62
CA ASP A 725 33.34 84.60 -8.92
C ASP A 725 32.40 85.38 -8.00
N TRP A 726 31.37 84.72 -7.47
CA TRP A 726 30.42 85.32 -6.55
C TRP A 726 30.45 84.62 -5.19
N ARG A 727 30.37 85.40 -4.11
CA ARG A 727 30.26 84.87 -2.74
C ARG A 727 29.10 85.52 -2.01
N PRO A 728 28.46 84.80 -1.07
CA PRO A 728 27.50 85.43 -0.16
C PRO A 728 28.19 86.51 0.67
N LYS A 729 27.54 87.67 0.86
CA LYS A 729 27.98 88.69 1.82
C LYS A 729 27.88 88.14 3.26
N SER A 730 28.64 88.71 4.19
CA SER A 730 28.65 88.27 5.60
C SER A 730 27.29 88.40 6.30
N GLU A 731 26.44 89.31 5.82
CA GLU A 731 25.08 89.59 6.32
C GLU A 731 23.98 89.04 5.39
N ALA A 732 24.30 88.05 4.55
CA ALA A 732 23.32 87.41 3.67
C ALA A 732 22.17 86.78 4.48
N SER A 733 21.02 86.58 3.83
CA SER A 733 19.90 85.88 4.43
C SER A 733 20.30 84.51 4.97
N LEU A 734 19.69 84.12 6.10
CA LEU A 734 19.95 82.80 6.72
C LEU A 734 19.66 81.65 5.75
N LEU A 735 18.73 81.83 4.82
CA LEU A 735 18.41 80.86 3.78
C LEU A 735 19.59 80.64 2.81
N VAL A 736 20.32 81.69 2.44
CA VAL A 736 21.51 81.56 1.57
C VAL A 736 22.70 80.98 2.36
N ILE A 737 22.94 81.47 3.59
CA ILE A 737 24.07 81.06 4.44
C ILE A 737 24.01 79.57 4.79
N TYR A 738 22.83 79.06 5.18
CA TYR A 738 22.68 77.66 5.58
C TYR A 738 22.10 76.77 4.48
N GLY A 739 21.25 77.32 3.59
CA GLY A 739 20.58 76.53 2.55
C GLY A 739 21.53 76.01 1.48
N LEU A 740 22.48 76.82 1.00
CA LEU A 740 23.44 76.37 -0.02
C LEU A 740 24.37 75.25 0.49
N PRO A 741 24.99 75.34 1.68
CA PRO A 741 25.77 74.24 2.25
C PRO A 741 24.94 72.97 2.47
N VAL A 742 23.69 73.09 2.94
CA VAL A 742 22.80 71.93 3.14
C VAL A 742 22.48 71.25 1.80
N LEU A 743 22.12 72.01 0.77
CA LEU A 743 21.86 71.48 -0.57
C LEU A 743 23.11 70.81 -1.17
N ARG A 744 24.30 71.36 -0.92
CA ARG A 744 25.58 70.77 -1.32
C ARG A 744 25.82 69.43 -0.64
N ILE A 745 25.60 69.33 0.67
CA ILE A 745 25.74 68.07 1.42
C ILE A 745 24.74 67.03 0.90
N LEU A 746 23.47 67.40 0.70
CA LEU A 746 22.46 66.50 0.14
C LEU A 746 22.84 66.00 -1.26
N SER A 747 23.39 66.87 -2.10
CA SER A 747 23.85 66.51 -3.45
C SER A 747 25.05 65.56 -3.42
N TRP A 748 25.97 65.70 -2.47
CA TRP A 748 27.03 64.69 -2.21
C TRP A 748 26.44 63.34 -1.84
N VAL A 749 25.44 63.31 -0.95
CA VAL A 749 24.75 62.07 -0.55
C VAL A 749 24.06 61.42 -1.76
N PHE A 750 23.29 62.18 -2.54
CA PHE A 750 22.61 61.63 -3.73
C PHE A 750 23.58 61.18 -4.82
N THR A 751 24.69 61.88 -5.02
CA THR A 751 25.74 61.47 -5.95
C THR A 751 26.40 60.17 -5.49
N ALA A 752 26.69 60.03 -4.20
CA ALA A 752 27.23 58.80 -3.63
C ALA A 752 26.23 57.63 -3.78
N ILE A 753 24.94 57.85 -3.54
CA ILE A 753 23.88 56.86 -3.74
C ILE A 753 23.77 56.46 -5.22
N LEU A 754 23.82 57.42 -6.15
CA LEU A 754 23.80 57.14 -7.58
C LEU A 754 24.99 56.28 -7.99
N LEU A 755 26.20 56.67 -7.56
CA LEU A 755 27.44 55.95 -7.86
C LEU A 755 27.43 54.55 -7.26
N ALA A 756 27.04 54.41 -5.99
CA ALA A 756 26.90 53.12 -5.31
C ALA A 756 25.81 52.25 -5.96
N GLY A 757 24.77 52.85 -6.53
CA GLY A 757 23.71 52.15 -7.23
C GLY A 757 24.09 51.66 -8.62
N VAL A 758 24.78 52.49 -9.41
CA VAL A 758 25.27 52.15 -10.76
C VAL A 758 26.37 51.09 -10.69
N THR A 759 27.24 51.16 -9.67
CA THR A 759 28.28 50.15 -9.41
C THR A 759 27.75 48.87 -8.75
N GLY A 760 26.46 48.84 -8.37
CA GLY A 760 25.82 47.67 -7.76
C GLY A 760 26.15 47.45 -6.27
N LEU A 761 26.91 48.36 -5.63
CA LEU A 761 27.25 48.30 -4.21
C LEU A 761 26.01 48.38 -3.30
N LEU A 762 24.96 49.11 -3.70
CA LEU A 762 23.70 49.19 -2.95
C LEU A 762 22.90 47.88 -2.91
N ARG A 763 23.25 46.88 -3.73
CA ARG A 763 22.49 45.61 -3.84
C ARG A 763 23.04 44.48 -2.95
N LYS A 764 24.21 44.66 -2.32
CA LYS A 764 24.91 43.62 -1.54
C LYS A 764 24.58 43.62 -0.04
N THR A 765 23.73 44.53 0.42
CA THR A 765 23.25 44.65 1.82
C THR A 765 21.73 44.49 1.84
#